data_AF-A0A7X7KBB0-F1
#
_entry.id   AF-A0A7X7KBB0-F1
#
_cell.length_a   1.000
_cell.length_b   1.000
_cell.length_c   1.000
_cell.angle_alpha   90.00
_cell.angle_beta   90.00
_cell.angle_gamma   90.00
#
_symmetry.space_group_name_H-M   'P 1'
#
loop_
_entity.id
_entity.type
_entity.pdbx_description
1 polymer ?
#
loop_
_entity_poly.entity_id
_entity_poly.type
_entity_poly.pdbx_seq_one_letter_code
_entity_poly.pdbx_strand_id
1 'polypeptide(L)'
;QNDLKLVLAFGTVSQLGFLVFLVGLGTQAAALAGLAMIGAHALFKAALFLVVGVVDSATGTRDLRRLSGVGRAMPVTAVAAGLATASMIGLPPFAGYVAKEAALEAVLHGDLPGALGVVVIVGVALGSALTVAYGLRFWWGAFARKGSVIPDPERPDDDGEPQPAHVSRPSFLLVAPALALAVGGLVVALVPRFGERVLAPYAATLPGEPGHLVLWAGLTPAFAITLAILAAGLCAFLVRGAVARFQTRLHVPVEADALYRRSMRRLDDFAADLTALVQRGSLPFYVGSILAAVVIVPGSVMLARTTWPTEIRLWDRPAQLAASAVVIIAAILAARSRRRLKAVVLLGVAGFGVAMFFLLHGAPDLALTQVLVETVTLVVFLLVLRRIPPYFSDRPLAASRWLRLGIGIAAGVTVAGFALVAPSARIHEAVSVDFAREALEYGGGKNIVNVALVDIRAWDTMGEISVLLVAATGVASLVFLSRRSGSLFRADDAAESTSVWASQVPAAGIAKLQRAAAGVPPTPSSSERYARMRVWIRAGATLAPGRRSVIFEVVTRLLFHLMILFAIYLLFSGHNAPGGGFAAGLVVGIALMVRYLAGGRYELGEAAPVHPGLLLGTGLFLSAGVGVVSLLLTGNPLRSLLIDLHLPVLGEVHIVTSLIFDVGVFLVVIGLVLDILRSLGAEIDRQGEMEGHDVGPGAAALEGSAR
;
A
#
# COMPACT_ATOMS: atom_id res chain seq x y z
N GLN A 1 10.42 -46.25 10.27
CA GLN A 1 11.26 -45.34 11.08
C GLN A 1 12.44 -46.11 11.65
N ASN A 2 13.66 -45.63 11.39
CA ASN A 2 14.91 -46.28 11.81
C ASN A 2 15.76 -45.43 12.77
N ASP A 3 15.50 -44.12 12.89
CA ASP A 3 16.12 -43.25 13.89
C ASP A 3 15.40 -43.40 15.25
N LEU A 4 16.19 -43.60 16.32
CA LEU A 4 15.68 -43.75 17.69
C LEU A 4 14.82 -42.58 18.18
N LYS A 5 15.23 -41.32 17.92
CA LYS A 5 14.47 -40.12 18.30
C LYS A 5 13.15 -40.05 17.54
N LEU A 6 13.15 -40.36 16.24
CA LEU A 6 11.91 -40.37 15.44
C LEU A 6 10.94 -41.47 15.89
N VAL A 7 11.43 -42.68 16.20
CA VAL A 7 10.59 -43.74 16.78
C VAL A 7 9.94 -43.26 18.09
N LEU A 8 10.71 -42.59 18.95
CA LEU A 8 10.16 -41.99 20.16
C LEU A 8 9.18 -40.86 19.85
N ALA A 9 9.44 -39.98 18.88
CA ALA A 9 8.54 -38.88 18.52
C ALA A 9 7.16 -39.40 18.06
N PHE A 10 7.12 -40.36 17.13
CA PHE A 10 5.87 -41.01 16.73
C PHE A 10 5.21 -41.79 17.88
N GLY A 11 6.01 -42.39 18.76
CA GLY A 11 5.50 -42.99 19.99
C GLY A 11 4.87 -41.96 20.93
N THR A 12 5.35 -40.72 20.98
CA THR A 12 4.71 -39.63 21.74
C THR A 12 3.38 -39.27 21.13
N VAL A 13 3.30 -39.12 19.80
CA VAL A 13 2.04 -38.84 19.10
C VAL A 13 1.01 -39.93 19.39
N SER A 14 1.41 -41.21 19.38
CA SER A 14 0.53 -42.34 19.74
C SER A 14 0.02 -42.26 21.18
N GLN A 15 0.88 -41.95 22.15
CA GLN A 15 0.47 -41.83 23.56
C GLN A 15 -0.38 -40.58 23.82
N LEU A 16 -0.09 -39.45 23.18
CA LEU A 16 -0.93 -38.26 23.23
C LEU A 16 -2.29 -38.51 22.61
N GLY A 17 -2.35 -39.23 21.48
CA GLY A 17 -3.62 -39.66 20.90
C GLY A 17 -4.45 -40.52 21.86
N PHE A 18 -3.80 -41.45 22.57
CA PHE A 18 -4.44 -42.25 23.62
C PHE A 18 -4.93 -41.40 24.80
N LEU A 19 -4.13 -40.44 25.25
CA LEU A 19 -4.50 -39.50 26.31
C LEU A 19 -5.69 -38.61 25.94
N VAL A 20 -5.67 -38.01 24.74
CA VAL A 20 -6.77 -37.20 24.22
C VAL A 20 -8.04 -38.03 24.11
N PHE A 21 -7.93 -39.29 23.68
CA PHE A 21 -9.05 -40.22 23.68
C PHE A 21 -9.62 -40.45 25.09
N LEU A 22 -8.78 -40.79 26.09
CA LEU A 22 -9.24 -41.06 27.46
C LEU A 22 -9.89 -39.84 28.11
N VAL A 23 -9.27 -38.67 28.00
CA VAL A 23 -9.84 -37.42 28.53
C VAL A 23 -11.12 -37.05 27.78
N GLY A 24 -11.20 -37.34 26.49
CA GLY A 24 -12.38 -37.11 25.67
C GLY A 24 -13.60 -37.97 26.02
N LEU A 25 -13.43 -39.09 26.74
CA LEU A 25 -14.56 -39.90 27.24
C LEU A 25 -15.38 -39.18 28.32
N GLY A 26 -14.78 -38.22 29.04
CA GLY A 26 -15.50 -37.35 29.97
C GLY A 26 -16.05 -38.04 31.23
N THR A 27 -15.62 -39.25 31.56
CA THR A 27 -16.05 -39.96 32.78
C THR A 27 -14.99 -39.88 33.89
N GLN A 28 -15.43 -40.00 35.15
CA GLN A 28 -14.56 -39.97 36.34
C GLN A 28 -13.46 -41.04 36.26
N ALA A 29 -13.79 -42.28 35.95
CA ALA A 29 -12.81 -43.37 35.81
C ALA A 29 -11.80 -43.12 34.67
N ALA A 30 -12.26 -42.66 33.50
CA ALA A 30 -11.38 -42.39 32.36
C ALA A 30 -10.45 -41.20 32.61
N ALA A 31 -10.92 -40.18 33.33
CA ALA A 31 -10.10 -39.03 33.72
C ALA A 31 -9.00 -39.42 34.71
N LEU A 32 -9.31 -40.26 35.69
CA LEU A 32 -8.31 -40.79 36.62
C LEU A 32 -7.24 -41.59 35.87
N ALA A 33 -7.65 -42.48 34.97
CA ALA A 33 -6.74 -43.25 34.12
C ALA A 33 -5.90 -42.34 33.19
N GLY A 34 -6.51 -41.32 32.59
CA GLY A 34 -5.84 -40.33 31.76
C GLY A 34 -4.77 -39.55 32.53
N LEU A 35 -5.08 -39.06 33.72
CA LEU A 35 -4.12 -38.38 34.59
C LEU A 35 -2.96 -39.30 35.02
N ALA A 36 -3.26 -40.54 35.41
CA ALA A 36 -2.25 -41.54 35.74
C ALA A 36 -1.34 -41.83 34.54
N MET A 37 -1.93 -41.90 33.34
CA MET A 37 -1.21 -42.10 32.08
C MET A 37 -0.33 -40.90 31.72
N ILE A 38 -0.74 -39.66 32.00
CA ILE A 38 0.12 -38.46 31.83
C ILE A 38 1.38 -38.58 32.70
N GLY A 39 1.21 -38.92 33.99
CA GLY A 39 2.32 -39.09 34.92
C GLY A 39 3.27 -40.22 34.49
N ALA A 40 2.71 -41.39 34.17
CA ALA A 40 3.49 -42.52 33.66
C ALA A 40 4.23 -42.14 32.37
N HIS A 41 3.54 -41.48 31.43
CA HIS A 41 4.10 -41.02 30.17
C HIS A 41 5.27 -40.07 30.35
N ALA A 42 5.13 -39.06 31.21
CA ALA A 42 6.22 -38.13 31.50
C ALA A 42 7.48 -38.86 32.00
N LEU A 43 7.32 -39.81 32.93
CA LEU A 43 8.42 -40.58 33.50
C LEU A 43 9.13 -41.45 32.45
N PHE A 44 8.40 -42.36 31.78
CA PHE A 44 9.06 -43.26 30.83
C PHE A 44 9.55 -42.53 29.58
N LYS A 45 8.86 -41.48 29.12
CA LYS A 45 9.26 -40.79 27.89
C LYS A 45 10.50 -39.92 28.11
N ALA A 46 10.56 -39.19 29.22
CA ALA A 46 11.75 -38.45 29.59
C ALA A 46 12.96 -39.39 29.78
N ALA A 47 12.78 -40.53 30.46
CA ALA A 47 13.83 -41.54 30.60
C ALA A 47 14.31 -42.06 29.23
N LEU A 48 13.39 -42.38 28.31
CA LEU A 48 13.74 -42.88 26.97
C LEU A 48 14.46 -41.84 26.11
N PHE A 49 14.05 -40.56 26.13
CA PHE A 49 14.75 -39.51 25.39
C PHE A 49 16.15 -39.24 25.94
N LEU A 50 16.32 -39.26 27.27
CA LEU A 50 17.64 -39.14 27.90
C LEU A 50 18.53 -40.34 27.53
N VAL A 51 18.00 -41.57 27.55
CA VAL A 51 18.69 -42.77 27.06
C VAL A 51 19.14 -42.59 25.62
N VAL A 52 18.27 -42.12 24.72
CA VAL A 52 18.65 -41.90 23.32
C VAL A 52 19.73 -40.83 23.20
N GLY A 53 19.68 -39.75 23.99
CA GLY A 53 20.74 -38.74 24.05
C GLY A 53 22.09 -39.32 24.50
N VAL A 54 22.07 -40.20 25.50
CA VAL A 54 23.27 -40.91 25.96
C VAL A 54 23.83 -41.83 24.86
N VAL A 55 22.99 -42.60 24.18
CA VAL A 55 23.40 -43.48 23.07
C VAL A 55 23.96 -42.69 21.88
N ASP A 56 23.32 -41.57 21.52
CA ASP A 56 23.77 -40.64 20.46
C ASP A 56 25.15 -40.08 20.78
N SER A 57 25.34 -39.58 22.01
CA SER A 57 26.63 -39.06 22.47
C SER A 57 27.72 -40.13 22.56
N ALA A 58 27.36 -41.38 22.89
CA ALA A 58 28.32 -42.45 23.11
C ALA A 58 28.75 -43.16 21.82
N THR A 59 27.87 -43.21 20.82
CA THR A 59 28.08 -43.97 19.57
C THR A 59 28.16 -43.11 18.32
N GLY A 60 27.80 -41.82 18.39
CA GLY A 60 27.78 -40.89 17.25
C GLY A 60 26.66 -41.17 16.24
N THR A 61 25.75 -42.10 16.52
CA THR A 61 24.62 -42.43 15.64
C THR A 61 23.37 -42.82 16.44
N ARG A 62 22.21 -42.62 15.81
CA ARG A 62 20.88 -42.99 16.33
C ARG A 62 20.17 -44.00 15.46
N ASP A 63 20.83 -44.52 14.44
CA ASP A 63 20.23 -45.47 13.50
C ASP A 63 20.18 -46.87 14.10
N LEU A 64 18.97 -47.37 14.31
CA LEU A 64 18.66 -48.73 14.76
C LEU A 64 19.32 -49.83 13.92
N ARG A 65 19.72 -49.54 12.68
CA ARG A 65 20.42 -50.49 11.82
C ARG A 65 21.87 -50.67 12.25
N ARG A 66 22.55 -49.57 12.64
CA ARG A 66 23.99 -49.49 12.96
C ARG A 66 24.35 -49.78 14.42
N LEU A 67 23.40 -49.63 15.34
CA LEU A 67 23.63 -49.87 16.77
C LEU A 67 23.62 -51.37 17.09
N SER A 68 24.76 -51.99 17.40
CA SER A 68 24.85 -53.42 17.74
C SER A 68 25.72 -53.63 18.97
N GLY A 69 25.25 -54.42 19.94
CA GLY A 69 26.04 -54.76 21.13
C GLY A 69 26.18 -53.64 22.18
N VAL A 70 25.48 -52.50 21.99
CA VAL A 70 25.50 -51.35 22.92
C VAL A 70 25.09 -51.77 24.34
N GLY A 71 24.18 -52.74 24.49
CA GLY A 71 23.74 -53.19 25.81
C GLY A 71 24.83 -53.82 26.68
N ARG A 72 25.84 -54.47 26.07
CA ARG A 72 27.00 -55.00 26.80
C ARG A 72 28.01 -53.91 27.16
N ALA A 73 28.17 -52.92 26.28
CA ALA A 73 29.08 -51.81 26.49
C ALA A 73 28.55 -50.80 27.52
N MET A 74 27.22 -50.64 27.60
CA MET A 74 26.53 -49.66 28.42
C MET A 74 25.36 -50.31 29.21
N PRO A 75 25.67 -51.20 30.17
CA PRO A 75 24.64 -52.01 30.85
C PRO A 75 23.66 -51.15 31.66
N VAL A 76 24.13 -50.10 32.33
CA VAL A 76 23.27 -49.20 33.13
C VAL A 76 22.26 -48.48 32.22
N THR A 77 22.70 -48.01 31.06
CA THR A 77 21.82 -47.36 30.07
C THR A 77 20.81 -48.35 29.50
N ALA A 78 21.22 -49.59 29.24
CA ALA A 78 20.32 -50.65 28.75
C ALA A 78 19.26 -51.03 29.79
N VAL A 79 19.62 -51.06 31.08
CA VAL A 79 18.68 -51.28 32.20
C VAL A 79 17.70 -50.11 32.31
N ALA A 80 18.18 -48.87 32.32
CA ALA A 80 17.31 -47.69 32.35
C ALA A 80 16.32 -47.69 31.16
N ALA A 81 16.81 -47.99 29.96
CA ALA A 81 15.98 -48.12 28.77
C ALA A 81 14.97 -49.26 28.86
N GLY A 82 15.38 -50.40 29.43
CA GLY A 82 14.55 -51.58 29.63
C GLY A 82 13.40 -51.31 30.60
N LEU A 83 13.69 -50.71 31.75
CA LEU A 83 12.68 -50.32 32.75
C LEU A 83 11.69 -49.30 32.17
N ALA A 84 12.20 -48.27 31.49
CA ALA A 84 11.34 -47.26 30.86
C ALA A 84 10.49 -47.86 29.71
N THR A 85 11.06 -48.76 28.91
CA THR A 85 10.33 -49.48 27.85
C THR A 85 9.27 -50.39 28.45
N ALA A 86 9.58 -51.14 29.52
CA ALA A 86 8.64 -52.00 30.23
C ALA A 86 7.44 -51.20 30.77
N SER A 87 7.70 -50.01 31.33
CA SER A 87 6.62 -49.08 31.69
C SER A 87 5.83 -48.59 30.48
N MET A 88 6.49 -48.18 29.39
CA MET A 88 5.81 -47.68 28.19
C MET A 88 4.89 -48.75 27.54
N ILE A 89 5.34 -50.00 27.46
CA ILE A 89 4.56 -51.08 26.87
C ILE A 89 3.42 -51.56 27.77
N GLY A 90 3.46 -51.21 29.07
CA GLY A 90 2.43 -51.57 30.05
C GLY A 90 2.65 -52.93 30.70
N LEU A 91 3.89 -53.26 31.07
CA LEU A 91 4.20 -54.50 31.78
C LEU A 91 3.95 -54.34 33.30
N PRO A 92 3.34 -55.31 34.00
CA PRO A 92 3.34 -55.33 35.47
C PRO A 92 4.78 -55.52 36.00
N PRO A 93 5.22 -54.84 37.09
CA PRO A 93 4.50 -53.92 37.96
C PRO A 93 4.87 -52.43 37.71
N PHE A 94 4.78 -51.91 36.49
CA PHE A 94 5.18 -50.52 36.18
C PHE A 94 4.01 -49.53 36.11
N ALA A 95 4.27 -48.23 36.27
CA ALA A 95 3.21 -47.21 36.32
C ALA A 95 2.41 -47.13 35.01
N GLY A 96 3.03 -47.40 33.87
CA GLY A 96 2.32 -47.47 32.60
C GLY A 96 1.38 -48.68 32.47
N TYR A 97 1.61 -49.77 33.23
CA TYR A 97 0.63 -50.85 33.35
C TYR A 97 -0.58 -50.37 34.16
N VAL A 98 -0.35 -49.80 35.36
CA VAL A 98 -1.43 -49.30 36.24
C VAL A 98 -2.34 -48.32 35.50
N ALA A 99 -1.76 -47.40 34.74
CA ALA A 99 -2.53 -46.42 33.96
C ALA A 99 -3.29 -47.04 32.77
N LYS A 100 -2.68 -47.98 32.03
CA LYS A 100 -3.32 -48.64 30.88
C LYS A 100 -4.40 -49.63 31.30
N GLU A 101 -4.21 -50.32 32.41
CA GLU A 101 -5.20 -51.24 32.98
C GLU A 101 -6.44 -50.45 33.43
N ALA A 102 -6.25 -49.36 34.19
CA ALA A 102 -7.34 -48.46 34.58
C ALA A 102 -8.05 -47.85 33.36
N ALA A 103 -7.31 -47.55 32.29
CA ALA A 103 -7.88 -47.06 31.04
C ALA A 103 -8.75 -48.12 30.33
N LEU A 104 -8.31 -49.38 30.30
CA LEU A 104 -9.10 -50.49 29.75
C LEU A 104 -10.35 -50.76 30.60
N GLU A 105 -10.23 -50.71 31.94
CA GLU A 105 -11.37 -50.86 32.84
C GLU A 105 -12.41 -49.75 32.63
N ALA A 106 -11.96 -48.49 32.48
CA ALA A 106 -12.84 -47.35 32.22
C ALA A 106 -13.57 -47.45 30.87
N VAL A 107 -12.94 -48.03 29.84
CA VAL A 107 -13.58 -48.25 28.53
C VAL A 107 -14.53 -49.44 28.57
N LEU A 108 -14.19 -50.52 29.30
CA LEU A 108 -15.01 -51.73 29.41
C LEU A 108 -16.32 -51.52 30.17
N HIS A 109 -16.28 -50.71 31.23
CA HIS A 109 -17.44 -50.41 32.08
C HIS A 109 -18.11 -49.07 31.74
N GLY A 110 -17.65 -48.39 30.69
CA GLY A 110 -18.23 -47.12 30.25
C GLY A 110 -19.52 -47.30 29.46
N ASP A 111 -20.34 -46.25 29.40
CA ASP A 111 -21.66 -46.23 28.76
C ASP A 111 -21.64 -46.18 27.21
N LEU A 112 -20.55 -46.64 26.56
CA LEU A 112 -20.46 -46.62 25.11
C LEU A 112 -21.46 -47.62 24.48
N PRO A 113 -22.21 -47.24 23.43
CA PRO A 113 -23.13 -48.15 22.73
C PRO A 113 -22.41 -49.43 22.25
N GLY A 114 -23.03 -50.60 22.43
CA GLY A 114 -22.33 -51.90 22.34
C GLY A 114 -21.41 -52.11 21.13
N ALA A 115 -21.83 -51.75 19.91
CA ALA A 115 -20.98 -51.88 18.72
C ALA A 115 -19.81 -50.86 18.72
N LEU A 116 -20.06 -49.63 19.17
CA LEU A 116 -19.03 -48.59 19.29
C LEU A 116 -18.01 -48.94 20.37
N GLY A 117 -18.47 -49.46 21.52
CA GLY A 117 -17.62 -49.91 22.61
C GLY A 117 -16.64 -51.00 22.16
N VAL A 118 -17.12 -52.01 21.41
CA VAL A 118 -16.25 -53.06 20.85
C VAL A 118 -15.21 -52.48 19.89
N VAL A 119 -15.61 -51.58 18.97
CA VAL A 119 -14.68 -50.93 18.04
C VAL A 119 -13.61 -50.13 18.77
N VAL A 120 -13.99 -49.40 19.82
CA VAL A 120 -13.08 -48.60 20.64
C VAL A 120 -12.10 -49.51 21.40
N ILE A 121 -12.57 -50.57 22.04
CA ILE A 121 -11.71 -51.54 22.75
C ILE A 121 -10.72 -52.18 21.78
N VAL A 122 -11.18 -52.62 20.60
CA VAL A 122 -10.31 -53.17 19.57
C VAL A 122 -9.29 -52.14 19.09
N GLY A 123 -9.71 -50.89 18.87
CA GLY A 123 -8.81 -49.80 18.47
C GLY A 123 -7.72 -49.52 19.52
N VAL A 124 -8.10 -49.42 20.79
CA VAL A 124 -7.17 -49.23 21.93
C VAL A 124 -6.23 -50.43 22.07
N ALA A 125 -6.75 -51.65 21.95
CA ALA A 125 -5.95 -52.87 22.02
C ALA A 125 -4.94 -52.96 20.87
N LEU A 126 -5.36 -52.69 19.63
CA LEU A 126 -4.47 -52.65 18.47
C LEU A 126 -3.39 -51.56 18.61
N GLY A 127 -3.77 -50.34 19.00
CA GLY A 127 -2.81 -49.25 19.25
C GLY A 127 -1.81 -49.58 20.36
N SER A 128 -2.28 -50.24 21.42
CA SER A 128 -1.43 -50.70 22.52
C SER A 128 -0.53 -51.86 22.10
N ALA A 129 -1.00 -52.79 21.26
CA ALA A 129 -0.18 -53.89 20.73
C ALA A 129 0.92 -53.37 19.80
N LEU A 130 0.62 -52.35 18.99
CA LEU A 130 1.64 -51.63 18.21
C LEU A 130 2.64 -50.91 19.12
N THR A 131 2.18 -50.39 20.27
CA THR A 131 3.07 -49.81 21.29
C THR A 131 4.05 -50.81 21.87
N VAL A 132 3.58 -52.01 22.18
CA VAL A 132 4.43 -53.13 22.58
C VAL A 132 5.43 -53.48 21.46
N ALA A 133 4.95 -53.61 20.22
CA ALA A 133 5.80 -53.99 19.08
C ALA A 133 6.92 -52.98 18.81
N TYR A 134 6.61 -51.67 18.79
CA TYR A 134 7.64 -50.64 18.58
C TYR A 134 8.54 -50.45 19.80
N GLY A 135 8.02 -50.64 21.02
CA GLY A 135 8.80 -50.58 22.26
C GLY A 135 9.86 -51.69 22.32
N LEU A 136 9.46 -52.92 22.02
CA LEU A 136 10.38 -54.05 21.89
C LEU A 136 11.38 -53.83 20.75
N ARG A 137 10.92 -53.30 19.60
CA ARG A 137 11.80 -52.93 18.47
C ARG A 137 12.84 -51.87 18.87
N PHE A 138 12.44 -50.86 19.63
CA PHE A 138 13.32 -49.81 20.12
C PHE A 138 14.41 -50.39 21.01
N TRP A 139 14.04 -51.15 22.05
CA TRP A 139 15.01 -51.69 23.00
C TRP A 139 15.93 -52.73 22.33
N TRP A 140 15.36 -53.66 21.55
CA TRP A 140 16.14 -54.65 20.81
C TRP A 140 17.10 -54.00 19.80
N GLY A 141 16.61 -53.07 18.98
CA GLY A 141 17.43 -52.47 17.93
C GLY A 141 18.51 -51.51 18.46
N ALA A 142 18.33 -50.95 19.66
CA ALA A 142 19.35 -50.14 20.32
C ALA A 142 20.40 -51.00 21.05
N PHE A 143 19.98 -52.03 21.81
CA PHE A 143 20.85 -52.68 22.80
C PHE A 143 21.22 -54.14 22.49
N ALA A 144 20.50 -54.84 21.63
CA ALA A 144 20.79 -56.25 21.33
C ALA A 144 22.05 -56.40 20.45
N ARG A 145 22.68 -57.58 20.53
CA ARG A 145 23.74 -57.97 19.60
C ARG A 145 23.10 -58.49 18.30
N LYS A 146 23.40 -57.83 17.18
CA LYS A 146 22.97 -58.24 15.84
C LYS A 146 24.15 -58.86 15.08
N GLY A 147 23.87 -59.91 14.29
CA GLY A 147 24.88 -60.70 13.56
C GLY A 147 25.54 -59.96 12.39
N SER A 148 24.86 -58.97 11.80
CA SER A 148 25.40 -58.06 10.78
C SER A 148 24.67 -56.71 10.86
N VAL A 149 25.34 -55.62 10.51
CA VAL A 149 24.70 -54.30 10.40
C VAL A 149 23.83 -54.31 9.14
N ILE A 150 22.57 -53.86 9.27
CA ILE A 150 21.61 -53.86 8.16
C ILE A 150 21.99 -52.70 7.22
N PRO A 151 22.25 -52.94 5.91
CA PRO A 151 22.60 -51.89 4.95
C PRO A 151 21.52 -50.82 4.85
N ASP A 152 21.91 -49.58 4.54
CA ASP A 152 20.99 -48.48 4.28
C ASP A 152 20.53 -48.50 2.80
N PRO A 153 19.24 -48.74 2.49
CA PRO A 153 18.77 -48.72 1.11
C PRO A 153 18.87 -47.34 0.43
N GLU A 154 18.96 -46.26 1.20
CA GLU A 154 19.02 -44.87 0.70
C GLU A 154 20.46 -44.40 0.42
N ARG A 155 21.48 -45.19 0.80
CA ARG A 155 22.91 -44.94 0.52
C ARG A 155 23.59 -46.22 0.02
N PRO A 156 23.38 -46.58 -1.26
CA PRO A 156 23.97 -47.78 -1.86
C PRO A 156 25.49 -47.68 -2.11
N ASP A 157 26.07 -46.46 -2.12
CA ASP A 157 27.46 -46.19 -2.51
C ASP A 157 28.48 -46.18 -1.34
N ASP A 158 28.13 -46.72 -0.17
CA ASP A 158 29.08 -46.89 0.95
C ASP A 158 29.74 -48.27 0.81
N ASP A 159 30.83 -48.34 0.05
CA ASP A 159 31.56 -49.57 -0.33
C ASP A 159 32.18 -50.35 0.85
N GLY A 160 32.07 -49.83 2.08
CA GLY A 160 32.54 -50.49 3.30
C GLY A 160 31.50 -51.47 3.85
N GLU A 161 31.95 -52.64 4.32
CA GLU A 161 31.09 -53.46 5.20
C GLU A 161 30.60 -52.58 6.35
N PRO A 162 29.28 -52.47 6.59
CA PRO A 162 28.76 -51.53 7.56
C PRO A 162 29.26 -51.91 8.96
N GLN A 163 30.20 -51.13 9.48
CA GLN A 163 30.84 -51.43 10.76
C GLN A 163 29.91 -51.03 11.93
N PRO A 164 29.85 -51.84 13.00
CA PRO A 164 29.17 -51.45 14.23
C PRO A 164 29.70 -50.11 14.73
N ALA A 165 28.82 -49.23 15.21
CA ALA A 165 29.25 -47.96 15.77
C ALA A 165 30.20 -48.18 16.96
N HIS A 166 31.31 -47.45 16.99
CA HIS A 166 32.24 -47.49 18.12
C HIS A 166 31.54 -46.96 19.37
N VAL A 167 31.55 -47.72 20.46
CA VAL A 167 30.86 -47.34 21.71
C VAL A 167 31.87 -46.79 22.72
N SER A 168 31.82 -45.48 22.96
CA SER A 168 32.50 -44.88 24.09
C SER A 168 31.72 -45.15 25.39
N ARG A 169 32.39 -45.16 26.54
CA ARG A 169 31.75 -45.35 27.86
C ARG A 169 31.32 -43.99 28.41
N PRO A 170 30.01 -43.65 28.44
CA PRO A 170 29.57 -42.38 29.01
C PRO A 170 29.72 -42.39 30.53
N SER A 171 29.86 -41.20 31.11
CA SER A 171 29.91 -41.03 32.57
C SER A 171 28.57 -41.42 33.21
N PHE A 172 28.62 -41.93 34.44
CA PHE A 172 27.41 -42.31 35.19
C PHE A 172 26.48 -41.10 35.41
N LEU A 173 27.03 -39.90 35.57
CA LEU A 173 26.27 -38.65 35.74
C LEU A 173 25.32 -38.37 34.56
N LEU A 174 25.67 -38.80 33.35
CA LEU A 174 24.82 -38.62 32.16
C LEU A 174 23.65 -39.62 32.14
N VAL A 175 23.82 -40.80 32.74
CA VAL A 175 22.80 -41.88 32.76
C VAL A 175 21.90 -41.79 34.00
N ALA A 176 22.40 -41.25 35.11
CA ALA A 176 21.72 -41.23 36.40
C ALA A 176 20.29 -40.64 36.35
N PRO A 177 20.03 -39.51 35.65
CA PRO A 177 18.66 -38.97 35.56
C PRO A 177 17.70 -39.91 34.82
N ALA A 178 18.17 -40.54 33.74
CA ALA A 178 17.36 -41.49 32.97
C ALA A 178 17.01 -42.73 33.80
N LEU A 179 17.99 -43.25 34.55
CA LEU A 179 17.78 -44.37 35.46
C LEU A 179 16.83 -43.99 36.60
N ALA A 180 17.00 -42.81 37.21
CA ALA A 180 16.15 -42.32 38.29
C ALA A 180 14.68 -42.22 37.85
N LEU A 181 14.41 -41.69 36.64
CA LEU A 181 13.06 -41.62 36.08
C LEU A 181 12.48 -42.99 35.76
N ALA A 182 13.29 -43.90 35.21
CA ALA A 182 12.87 -45.26 34.90
C ALA A 182 12.52 -46.07 36.17
N VAL A 183 13.34 -45.94 37.22
CA VAL A 183 13.06 -46.51 38.55
C VAL A 183 11.87 -45.81 39.20
N GLY A 184 11.74 -44.50 39.04
CA GLY A 184 10.57 -43.74 39.51
C GLY A 184 9.25 -44.29 38.96
N GLY A 185 9.22 -44.68 37.68
CA GLY A 185 8.06 -45.35 37.07
C GLY A 185 7.70 -46.71 37.71
N LEU A 186 8.67 -47.43 38.28
CA LEU A 186 8.43 -48.64 39.06
C LEU A 186 7.95 -48.31 40.48
N VAL A 187 8.62 -47.37 41.16
CA VAL A 187 8.27 -46.97 42.54
C VAL A 187 6.85 -46.39 42.62
N VAL A 188 6.47 -45.53 41.67
CA VAL A 188 5.11 -44.96 41.61
C VAL A 188 4.04 -46.05 41.46
N ALA A 189 4.34 -47.11 40.71
CA ALA A 189 3.42 -48.22 40.52
C ALA A 189 3.15 -49.01 41.79
N LEU A 190 4.15 -49.09 42.70
CA LEU A 190 4.04 -49.81 43.96
C LEU A 190 3.14 -49.10 44.99
N VAL A 191 2.84 -47.81 44.77
CA VAL A 191 1.99 -47.01 45.67
C VAL A 191 0.79 -46.41 44.93
N PRO A 192 -0.05 -47.25 44.26
CA PRO A 192 -1.08 -46.75 43.35
C PRO A 192 -2.18 -45.97 44.09
N ARG A 193 -2.45 -46.33 45.36
CA ARG A 193 -3.39 -45.60 46.25
C ARG A 193 -2.97 -44.17 46.54
N PHE A 194 -1.65 -43.89 46.61
CA PHE A 194 -1.17 -42.52 46.78
C PHE A 194 -1.43 -41.70 45.51
N GLY A 195 -1.13 -42.28 44.34
CA GLY A 195 -1.46 -41.68 43.05
C GLY A 195 -2.95 -41.39 42.92
N GLU A 196 -3.80 -42.34 43.29
CA GLU A 196 -5.25 -42.16 43.29
C GLU A 196 -5.68 -40.99 44.18
N ARG A 197 -5.20 -40.90 45.42
CA ARG A 197 -5.54 -39.78 46.32
C ARG A 197 -5.13 -38.41 45.76
N VAL A 198 -3.99 -38.35 45.07
CA VAL A 198 -3.47 -37.10 44.49
C VAL A 198 -4.27 -36.70 43.23
N LEU A 199 -4.68 -37.67 42.43
CA LEU A 199 -5.33 -37.44 41.13
C LEU A 199 -6.86 -37.42 41.19
N ALA A 200 -7.46 -38.07 42.19
CA ALA A 200 -8.90 -38.17 42.39
C ALA A 200 -9.64 -36.83 42.52
N PRO A 201 -9.09 -35.76 43.14
CA PRO A 201 -9.81 -34.48 43.25
C PRO A 201 -10.23 -33.89 41.91
N TYR A 202 -9.41 -34.04 40.86
CA TYR A 202 -9.79 -33.63 39.51
C TYR A 202 -10.75 -34.63 38.87
N ALA A 203 -10.47 -35.93 38.98
CA ALA A 203 -11.35 -36.95 38.39
C ALA A 203 -12.79 -36.85 38.92
N ALA A 204 -12.96 -36.52 40.21
CA ALA A 204 -14.25 -36.35 40.88
C ALA A 204 -15.07 -35.15 40.38
N THR A 205 -14.51 -34.23 39.58
CA THR A 205 -15.30 -33.16 38.96
C THR A 205 -16.09 -33.64 37.74
N LEU A 206 -15.86 -34.87 37.28
CA LEU A 206 -16.51 -35.46 36.11
C LEU A 206 -17.56 -36.50 36.53
N PRO A 207 -18.58 -36.75 35.69
CA PRO A 207 -19.64 -37.72 35.98
C PRO A 207 -19.17 -39.17 35.84
N GLY A 208 -19.92 -40.11 36.42
CA GLY A 208 -19.70 -41.56 36.30
C GLY A 208 -19.19 -42.22 37.58
N GLU A 209 -18.93 -43.52 37.52
CA GLU A 209 -18.41 -44.27 38.67
C GLU A 209 -16.92 -43.94 38.95
N PRO A 210 -16.50 -43.96 40.23
CA PRO A 210 -15.11 -43.75 40.59
C PRO A 210 -14.24 -44.90 40.04
N GLY A 211 -13.20 -44.54 39.28
CA GLY A 211 -12.15 -45.49 38.90
C GLY A 211 -11.17 -45.73 40.06
N HIS A 212 -10.43 -46.83 40.00
CA HIS A 212 -9.40 -47.17 40.97
C HIS A 212 -8.06 -47.45 40.30
N LEU A 213 -6.96 -47.03 40.94
CA LEU A 213 -5.62 -47.39 40.51
C LEU A 213 -5.14 -48.58 41.33
N VAL A 214 -4.93 -49.71 40.66
CA VAL A 214 -4.46 -50.94 41.29
C VAL A 214 -3.26 -51.51 40.55
N LEU A 215 -2.31 -52.06 41.30
CA LEU A 215 -1.13 -52.74 40.72
C LEU A 215 -1.49 -54.11 40.15
N TRP A 216 -2.54 -54.74 40.67
CA TRP A 216 -3.06 -56.02 40.21
C TRP A 216 -4.50 -56.16 40.70
N ALA A 217 -5.45 -56.21 39.78
CA ALA A 217 -6.88 -56.32 40.08
C ALA A 217 -7.37 -57.78 40.26
N GLY A 218 -6.57 -58.76 39.88
CA GLY A 218 -7.00 -60.17 39.76
C GLY A 218 -7.16 -60.59 38.30
N LEU A 219 -7.84 -61.71 38.07
CA LEU A 219 -8.18 -62.19 36.73
C LEU A 219 -9.43 -61.46 36.21
N THR A 220 -9.26 -60.22 35.77
CA THR A 220 -10.33 -59.40 35.18
C THR A 220 -10.36 -59.51 33.65
N PRO A 221 -11.48 -59.16 32.98
CA PRO A 221 -11.52 -59.05 31.53
C PRO A 221 -10.50 -58.03 30.99
N ALA A 222 -10.26 -56.93 31.70
CA ALA A 222 -9.23 -55.94 31.37
C ALA A 222 -7.83 -56.58 31.35
N PHE A 223 -7.52 -57.39 32.37
CA PHE A 223 -6.25 -58.09 32.46
C PHE A 223 -6.05 -59.10 31.31
N ALA A 224 -7.12 -59.81 30.93
CA ALA A 224 -7.09 -60.71 29.78
C ALA A 224 -6.80 -59.98 28.46
N ILE A 225 -7.39 -58.78 28.27
CA ILE A 225 -7.10 -57.91 27.12
C ILE A 225 -5.66 -57.41 27.17
N THR A 226 -5.14 -57.02 28.34
CA THR A 226 -3.73 -56.62 28.51
C THR A 226 -2.78 -57.75 28.14
N LEU A 227 -3.06 -58.99 28.56
CA LEU A 227 -2.26 -60.16 28.17
C LEU A 227 -2.32 -60.39 26.65
N ALA A 228 -3.49 -60.25 26.04
CA ALA A 228 -3.66 -60.35 24.58
C ALA A 228 -2.89 -59.24 23.84
N ILE A 229 -2.90 -58.01 24.34
CA ILE A 229 -2.13 -56.87 23.80
C ILE A 229 -0.63 -57.17 23.84
N LEU A 230 -0.12 -57.64 24.98
CA LEU A 230 1.29 -58.00 25.16
C LEU A 230 1.69 -59.15 24.23
N ALA A 231 0.87 -60.19 24.14
CA ALA A 231 1.10 -61.34 23.26
C ALA A 231 1.06 -60.94 21.78
N ALA A 232 0.06 -60.15 21.36
CA ALA A 232 -0.07 -59.68 19.98
C ALA A 232 1.10 -58.78 19.57
N GLY A 233 1.51 -57.85 20.45
CA GLY A 233 2.66 -56.99 20.22
C GLY A 233 3.99 -57.74 20.19
N LEU A 234 4.17 -58.73 21.07
CA LEU A 234 5.33 -59.62 21.04
C LEU A 234 5.36 -60.44 19.74
N CYS A 235 4.23 -61.00 19.32
CA CYS A 235 4.11 -61.72 18.05
C CYS A 235 4.50 -60.82 16.87
N ALA A 236 3.94 -59.61 16.79
CA ALA A 236 4.27 -58.63 15.76
C ALA A 236 5.77 -58.26 15.75
N PHE A 237 6.42 -58.22 16.91
CA PHE A 237 7.87 -58.01 17.03
C PHE A 237 8.69 -59.24 16.60
N LEU A 238 8.25 -60.46 16.91
CA LEU A 238 8.91 -61.69 16.47
C LEU A 238 8.86 -61.84 14.94
N VAL A 239 7.71 -61.54 14.33
CA VAL A 239 7.52 -61.53 12.86
C VAL A 239 7.85 -60.19 12.20
N ARG A 240 8.62 -59.31 12.86
CA ARG A 240 8.92 -57.93 12.40
C ARG A 240 9.43 -57.83 10.96
N GLY A 241 10.15 -58.84 10.46
CA GLY A 241 10.64 -58.86 9.08
C GLY A 241 9.53 -59.05 8.03
N ALA A 242 8.47 -59.80 8.36
CA ALA A 242 7.27 -59.89 7.53
C ALA A 242 6.43 -58.61 7.64
N VAL A 243 6.27 -58.07 8.85
CA VAL A 243 5.57 -56.80 9.09
C VAL A 243 6.22 -55.65 8.32
N ALA A 244 7.55 -55.53 8.36
CA ALA A 244 8.27 -54.49 7.62
C ALA A 244 8.07 -54.62 6.10
N ARG A 245 8.14 -55.84 5.54
CA ARG A 245 7.88 -56.10 4.12
C ARG A 245 6.43 -55.78 3.72
N PHE A 246 5.48 -56.04 4.61
CA PHE A 246 4.09 -55.65 4.41
C PHE A 246 3.92 -54.13 4.43
N GLN A 247 4.53 -53.45 5.40
CA GLN A 247 4.52 -51.98 5.49
C GLN A 247 5.13 -51.30 4.26
N THR A 248 6.22 -51.85 3.69
CA THR A 248 6.79 -51.29 2.45
C THR A 248 5.88 -51.45 1.22
N ARG A 249 4.92 -52.37 1.25
CA ARG A 249 3.91 -52.54 0.19
C ARG A 249 2.70 -51.62 0.40
N LEU A 250 2.49 -51.12 1.62
CA LEU A 250 1.44 -50.15 1.91
C LEU A 250 1.90 -48.76 1.47
N HIS A 251 1.43 -48.32 0.31
CA HIS A 251 1.65 -46.96 -0.15
C HIS A 251 0.72 -46.01 0.61
N VAL A 252 1.27 -45.10 1.41
CA VAL A 252 0.51 -43.99 2.00
C VAL A 252 0.69 -42.79 1.07
N PRO A 253 -0.32 -42.42 0.28
CA PRO A 253 -0.13 -41.48 -0.84
C PRO A 253 0.10 -40.02 -0.40
N VAL A 254 -0.20 -39.68 0.86
CA VAL A 254 -0.11 -38.30 1.34
C VAL A 254 0.52 -38.27 2.73
N GLU A 255 1.77 -37.82 2.80
CA GLU A 255 2.40 -37.45 4.06
C GLU A 255 1.89 -36.07 4.52
N ALA A 256 1.57 -35.93 5.80
CA ALA A 256 1.05 -34.67 6.37
C ALA A 256 2.00 -33.48 6.14
N ASP A 257 3.29 -33.72 6.17
CA ASP A 257 4.34 -32.73 5.88
C ASP A 257 4.33 -32.27 4.41
N ALA A 258 4.11 -33.20 3.47
CA ALA A 258 3.95 -32.86 2.06
C ALA A 258 2.66 -32.04 1.82
N LEU A 259 1.58 -32.36 2.53
CA LEU A 259 0.33 -31.60 2.48
C LEU A 259 0.52 -30.17 3.01
N TYR A 260 1.17 -30.02 4.16
CA TYR A 260 1.48 -28.71 4.75
C TYR A 260 2.34 -27.84 3.83
N ARG A 261 3.41 -28.41 3.25
CA ARG A 261 4.24 -27.70 2.27
C ARG A 261 3.46 -27.30 1.02
N ARG A 262 2.57 -28.17 0.55
CA ARG A 262 1.71 -27.88 -0.60
C ARG A 262 0.72 -26.75 -0.28
N SER A 263 0.11 -26.73 0.90
CA SER A 263 -0.79 -25.65 1.29
C SER A 263 -0.05 -24.32 1.38
N MET A 264 1.16 -24.31 1.94
CA MET A 264 1.96 -23.08 2.04
C MET A 264 2.31 -22.52 0.66
N ARG A 265 2.79 -23.38 -0.26
CA ARG A 265 3.06 -22.95 -1.64
C ARG A 265 1.83 -22.40 -2.35
N ARG A 266 0.67 -23.04 -2.18
CA ARG A 266 -0.58 -22.55 -2.77
C ARG A 266 -1.00 -21.19 -2.22
N LEU A 267 -0.72 -20.93 -0.94
CA LEU A 267 -0.97 -19.62 -0.34
C LEU A 267 -0.05 -18.56 -0.96
N ASP A 268 1.23 -18.87 -1.13
CA ASP A 268 2.21 -17.95 -1.73
C ASP A 268 1.86 -17.66 -3.20
N ASP A 269 1.55 -18.69 -3.99
CA ASP A 269 1.12 -18.56 -5.39
C ASP A 269 -0.13 -17.67 -5.49
N PHE A 270 -1.12 -17.91 -4.62
CA PHE A 270 -2.34 -17.11 -4.57
C PHE A 270 -2.08 -15.65 -4.19
N ALA A 271 -1.17 -15.40 -3.24
CA ALA A 271 -0.79 -14.05 -2.85
C ALA A 271 -0.09 -13.31 -4.00
N ALA A 272 0.77 -14.00 -4.76
CA ALA A 272 1.41 -13.45 -5.94
C ALA A 272 0.40 -13.14 -7.05
N ASP A 273 -0.54 -14.05 -7.33
CA ASP A 273 -1.61 -13.86 -8.31
C ASP A 273 -2.51 -12.67 -7.94
N LEU A 274 -2.90 -12.56 -6.67
CA LEU A 274 -3.70 -11.44 -6.18
C LEU A 274 -2.95 -10.10 -6.31
N THR A 275 -1.66 -10.10 -6.00
CA THR A 275 -0.81 -8.91 -6.15
C THR A 275 -0.69 -8.49 -7.61
N ALA A 276 -0.46 -9.44 -8.52
CA ALA A 276 -0.41 -9.16 -9.95
C ALA A 276 -1.75 -8.66 -10.51
N LEU A 277 -2.87 -9.13 -9.95
CA LEU A 277 -4.21 -8.68 -10.33
C LEU A 277 -4.48 -7.23 -9.91
N VAL A 278 -4.14 -6.87 -8.66
CA VAL A 278 -4.46 -5.57 -8.05
C VAL A 278 -3.39 -4.51 -8.34
N GLN A 279 -2.11 -4.86 -8.33
CA GLN A 279 -0.97 -3.95 -8.48
C GLN A 279 -0.36 -3.97 -9.89
N ARG A 280 -1.19 -3.78 -10.91
CA ARG A 280 -0.76 -3.82 -12.32
C ARG A 280 0.15 -2.66 -12.76
N GLY A 281 0.34 -1.62 -11.95
CA GLY A 281 1.11 -0.41 -12.31
C GLY A 281 0.44 0.48 -13.36
N SER A 282 -0.84 0.27 -13.67
CA SER A 282 -1.57 0.96 -14.73
C SER A 282 -2.50 2.04 -14.17
N LEU A 283 -2.20 3.32 -14.45
CA LEU A 283 -3.05 4.44 -14.00
C LEU A 283 -4.52 4.32 -14.47
N PRO A 284 -4.83 3.96 -15.75
CA PRO A 284 -6.22 3.75 -16.17
C PRO A 284 -6.94 2.63 -15.40
N PHE A 285 -6.23 1.60 -14.96
CA PHE A 285 -6.81 0.53 -14.13
C PHE A 285 -7.16 1.09 -12.75
N TYR A 286 -6.24 1.77 -12.08
CA TYR A 286 -6.50 2.35 -10.75
C TYR A 286 -7.64 3.39 -10.78
N VAL A 287 -7.64 4.31 -11.74
CA VAL A 287 -8.72 5.28 -11.91
C VAL A 287 -10.05 4.56 -12.23
N GLY A 288 -10.01 3.55 -13.09
CA GLY A 288 -11.18 2.72 -13.39
C GLY A 288 -11.74 2.00 -12.15
N SER A 289 -10.87 1.44 -11.30
CA SER A 289 -11.24 0.81 -10.03
C SER A 289 -11.83 1.80 -9.04
N ILE A 290 -11.29 3.02 -8.94
CA ILE A 290 -11.85 4.08 -8.09
C ILE A 290 -13.24 4.49 -8.58
N LEU A 291 -13.39 4.72 -9.88
CA LEU A 291 -14.70 5.06 -10.47
C LEU A 291 -15.71 3.91 -10.29
N ALA A 292 -15.28 2.66 -10.48
CA ALA A 292 -16.12 1.49 -10.22
C ALA A 292 -16.51 1.39 -8.74
N ALA A 293 -15.61 1.68 -7.81
CA ALA A 293 -15.92 1.71 -6.39
C ALA A 293 -16.95 2.80 -6.04
N VAL A 294 -16.87 3.99 -6.66
CA VAL A 294 -17.90 5.04 -6.52
C VAL A 294 -19.25 4.59 -7.10
N VAL A 295 -19.27 3.89 -8.22
CA VAL A 295 -20.52 3.36 -8.79
C VAL A 295 -21.12 2.27 -7.90
N ILE A 296 -20.29 1.35 -7.41
CA ILE A 296 -20.76 0.16 -6.68
C ILE A 296 -21.14 0.53 -5.24
N VAL A 297 -20.25 1.21 -4.50
CA VAL A 297 -20.43 1.40 -3.06
C VAL A 297 -21.46 2.49 -2.77
N PRO A 298 -21.19 3.79 -2.99
CA PRO A 298 -22.19 4.80 -2.70
C PRO A 298 -23.35 4.75 -3.73
N GLY A 299 -23.12 4.37 -4.99
CA GLY A 299 -24.22 4.25 -5.97
C GLY A 299 -25.28 3.19 -5.61
N SER A 300 -24.88 2.03 -5.05
CA SER A 300 -25.86 1.06 -4.55
C SER A 300 -26.64 1.56 -3.32
N VAL A 301 -25.98 2.30 -2.42
CA VAL A 301 -26.63 2.92 -1.25
C VAL A 301 -27.63 3.99 -1.70
N MET A 302 -27.27 4.83 -2.67
CA MET A 302 -28.16 5.83 -3.25
C MET A 302 -29.45 5.19 -3.75
N LEU A 303 -29.35 4.08 -4.50
CA LEU A 303 -30.50 3.37 -5.05
C LEU A 303 -31.32 2.63 -3.98
N ALA A 304 -30.68 2.02 -2.99
CA ALA A 304 -31.35 1.12 -2.05
C ALA A 304 -31.89 1.82 -0.79
N ARG A 305 -31.28 2.91 -0.34
CA ARG A 305 -31.55 3.53 0.97
C ARG A 305 -32.02 4.97 0.91
N THR A 306 -32.11 5.58 -0.26
CA THR A 306 -32.41 7.01 -0.36
C THR A 306 -33.74 7.28 -1.04
N THR A 307 -34.42 8.33 -0.59
CA THR A 307 -35.67 8.81 -1.18
C THR A 307 -35.38 9.73 -2.35
N TRP A 308 -35.90 9.37 -3.52
CA TRP A 308 -35.78 10.19 -4.72
C TRP A 308 -36.73 11.40 -4.64
N PRO A 309 -36.31 12.58 -5.13
CA PRO A 309 -37.17 13.75 -5.17
C PRO A 309 -38.39 13.49 -6.06
N THR A 310 -39.57 13.88 -5.59
CA THR A 310 -40.84 13.75 -6.32
C THR A 310 -40.98 14.75 -7.46
N GLU A 311 -40.34 15.91 -7.33
CA GLU A 311 -40.32 16.96 -8.34
C GLU A 311 -38.87 17.27 -8.74
N ILE A 312 -38.60 17.23 -10.04
CA ILE A 312 -37.29 17.58 -10.60
C ILE A 312 -37.44 18.88 -11.39
N ARG A 313 -36.82 19.94 -10.90
CA ARG A 313 -36.74 21.22 -11.62
C ARG A 313 -35.58 21.16 -12.61
N LEU A 314 -35.91 21.15 -13.92
CA LEU A 314 -34.91 20.99 -14.98
C LEU A 314 -34.07 22.25 -15.24
N TRP A 315 -34.66 23.45 -15.09
CA TRP A 315 -33.98 24.74 -15.19
C TRP A 315 -34.76 25.84 -14.46
N ASP A 316 -34.06 26.87 -14.01
CA ASP A 316 -34.64 28.12 -13.48
C ASP A 316 -34.79 29.18 -14.58
N ARG A 317 -33.78 29.28 -15.45
CA ARG A 317 -33.71 30.28 -16.52
C ARG A 317 -33.36 29.61 -17.86
N PRO A 318 -34.00 29.97 -18.98
CA PRO A 318 -33.69 29.39 -20.29
C PRO A 318 -32.21 29.50 -20.69
N ALA A 319 -31.50 30.54 -20.23
CA ALA A 319 -30.06 30.69 -20.45
C ALA A 319 -29.22 29.52 -19.89
N GLN A 320 -29.68 28.85 -18.83
CA GLN A 320 -29.02 27.66 -18.29
C GLN A 320 -29.04 26.50 -19.29
N LEU A 321 -30.09 26.35 -20.10
CA LEU A 321 -30.15 25.32 -21.14
C LEU A 321 -29.08 25.54 -22.23
N ALA A 322 -28.86 26.79 -22.62
CA ALA A 322 -27.82 27.15 -23.58
C ALA A 322 -26.43 26.85 -23.01
N ALA A 323 -26.16 27.24 -21.75
CA ALA A 323 -24.91 26.92 -21.07
C ALA A 323 -24.71 25.39 -20.93
N SER A 324 -25.75 24.64 -20.54
CA SER A 324 -25.74 23.16 -20.50
C SER A 324 -25.36 22.57 -21.84
N ALA A 325 -26.00 23.01 -22.92
CA ALA A 325 -25.75 22.50 -24.27
C ALA A 325 -24.29 22.73 -24.68
N VAL A 326 -23.74 23.93 -24.43
CA VAL A 326 -22.34 24.25 -24.71
C VAL A 326 -21.40 23.32 -23.94
N VAL A 327 -21.60 23.14 -22.63
CA VAL A 327 -20.76 22.27 -21.79
C VAL A 327 -20.84 20.81 -22.23
N ILE A 328 -22.04 20.28 -22.46
CA ILE A 328 -22.26 18.89 -22.89
C ILE A 328 -21.60 18.62 -24.24
N ILE A 329 -21.82 19.50 -25.22
CA ILE A 329 -21.23 19.36 -26.57
C ILE A 329 -19.71 19.45 -26.47
N ALA A 330 -19.17 20.43 -25.75
CA ALA A 330 -17.73 20.60 -25.57
C ALA A 330 -17.09 19.38 -24.89
N ALA A 331 -17.70 18.84 -23.83
CA ALA A 331 -17.22 17.65 -23.14
C ALA A 331 -17.21 16.39 -24.03
N ILE A 332 -18.29 16.15 -24.78
CA ILE A 332 -18.38 15.01 -25.73
C ILE A 332 -17.32 15.15 -26.83
N LEU A 333 -17.17 16.34 -27.40
CA LEU A 333 -16.18 16.60 -28.44
C LEU A 333 -14.75 16.51 -27.91
N ALA A 334 -14.50 16.94 -26.67
CA ALA A 334 -13.20 16.84 -26.01
C ALA A 334 -12.83 15.36 -25.80
N ALA A 335 -13.75 14.57 -25.23
CA ALA A 335 -13.57 13.13 -25.01
C ALA A 335 -13.35 12.33 -26.31
N ARG A 336 -13.89 12.80 -27.43
CA ARG A 336 -13.70 12.18 -28.76
C ARG A 336 -12.50 12.74 -29.53
N SER A 337 -11.84 13.79 -29.02
CA SER A 337 -10.76 14.45 -29.74
C SER A 337 -9.52 13.57 -29.83
N ARG A 338 -8.99 13.41 -31.05
CA ARG A 338 -7.70 12.71 -31.28
C ARG A 338 -6.49 13.65 -31.20
N ARG A 339 -6.73 14.97 -31.25
CA ARG A 339 -5.68 16.00 -31.22
C ARG A 339 -5.69 16.70 -29.87
N ARG A 340 -4.52 16.83 -29.24
CA ARG A 340 -4.39 17.40 -27.90
C ARG A 340 -4.82 18.87 -27.84
N LEU A 341 -4.39 19.67 -28.82
CA LEU A 341 -4.77 21.08 -28.92
C LEU A 341 -6.28 21.27 -29.03
N LYS A 342 -6.95 20.47 -29.87
CA LYS A 342 -8.42 20.49 -29.99
C LYS A 342 -9.08 20.11 -28.67
N ALA A 343 -8.55 19.13 -27.95
CA ALA A 343 -9.10 18.69 -26.66
C ALA A 343 -9.00 19.81 -25.59
N VAL A 344 -7.85 20.47 -25.50
CA VAL A 344 -7.63 21.58 -24.55
C VAL A 344 -8.51 22.78 -24.86
N VAL A 345 -8.66 23.16 -26.13
CA VAL A 345 -9.55 24.26 -26.52
C VAL A 345 -11.02 23.94 -26.18
N LEU A 346 -11.46 22.71 -26.42
CA LEU A 346 -12.82 22.28 -26.07
C LEU A 346 -13.03 22.20 -24.55
N LEU A 347 -12.00 21.81 -23.78
CA LEU A 347 -12.03 21.88 -22.32
C LEU A 347 -12.19 23.34 -21.85
N GLY A 348 -11.47 24.27 -22.49
CA GLY A 348 -11.65 25.72 -22.32
C GLY A 348 -13.09 26.17 -22.52
N VAL A 349 -13.71 25.79 -23.64
CA VAL A 349 -15.12 26.11 -23.92
C VAL A 349 -16.06 25.57 -22.83
N ALA A 350 -15.80 24.36 -22.32
CA ALA A 350 -16.57 23.81 -21.20
C ALA A 350 -16.36 24.64 -19.92
N GLY A 351 -15.12 25.06 -19.61
CA GLY A 351 -14.82 25.90 -18.45
C GLY A 351 -15.50 27.28 -18.49
N PHE A 352 -15.51 27.95 -19.64
CA PHE A 352 -16.28 29.18 -19.85
C PHE A 352 -17.80 28.94 -19.73
N GLY A 353 -18.29 27.77 -20.15
CA GLY A 353 -19.67 27.35 -19.93
C GLY A 353 -20.00 27.19 -18.44
N VAL A 354 -19.08 26.63 -17.64
CA VAL A 354 -19.22 26.54 -16.18
C VAL A 354 -19.19 27.93 -15.52
N ALA A 355 -18.34 28.84 -15.98
CA ALA A 355 -18.36 30.23 -15.49
C ALA A 355 -19.71 30.92 -15.74
N MET A 356 -20.34 30.66 -16.90
CA MET A 356 -21.69 31.13 -17.18
C MET A 356 -22.71 30.55 -16.20
N PHE A 357 -22.58 29.29 -15.79
CA PHE A 357 -23.43 28.73 -14.72
C PHE A 357 -23.27 29.46 -13.40
N PHE A 358 -22.04 29.74 -12.96
CA PHE A 358 -21.83 30.51 -11.73
C PHE A 358 -22.49 31.90 -11.80
N LEU A 359 -22.33 32.59 -12.93
CA LEU A 359 -22.96 33.90 -13.12
C LEU A 359 -24.49 33.81 -13.10
N LEU A 360 -25.07 32.83 -13.79
CA LEU A 360 -26.53 32.61 -13.83
C LEU A 360 -27.12 32.21 -12.46
N HIS A 361 -26.32 31.64 -11.56
CA HIS A 361 -26.70 31.33 -10.18
C HIS A 361 -26.41 32.49 -9.20
N GLY A 362 -25.93 33.64 -9.69
CA GLY A 362 -25.64 34.80 -8.84
C GLY A 362 -24.33 34.70 -8.05
N ALA A 363 -23.36 33.92 -8.54
CA ALA A 363 -22.03 33.78 -7.96
C ALA A 363 -20.96 34.49 -8.83
N PRO A 364 -20.91 35.83 -8.86
CA PRO A 364 -20.01 36.59 -9.73
C PRO A 364 -18.52 36.39 -9.39
N ASP A 365 -18.15 36.26 -8.12
CA ASP A 365 -16.77 35.97 -7.70
C ASP A 365 -16.26 34.63 -8.25
N LEU A 366 -17.09 33.58 -8.16
CA LEU A 366 -16.77 32.26 -8.71
C LEU A 366 -16.70 32.30 -10.24
N ALA A 367 -17.59 33.06 -10.89
CA ALA A 367 -17.56 33.23 -12.35
C ALA A 367 -16.28 33.94 -12.81
N LEU A 368 -15.90 35.04 -12.14
CA LEU A 368 -14.68 35.79 -12.44
C LEU A 368 -13.45 34.92 -12.25
N THR A 369 -13.32 34.26 -11.10
CA THR A 369 -12.19 33.38 -10.80
C THR A 369 -12.12 32.20 -11.77
N GLN A 370 -13.25 31.56 -12.11
CA GLN A 370 -13.29 30.48 -13.09
C GLN A 370 -12.78 30.93 -14.47
N VAL A 371 -13.19 32.10 -14.96
CA VAL A 371 -12.71 32.65 -16.24
C VAL A 371 -11.20 32.90 -16.21
N LEU A 372 -10.70 33.48 -15.12
CA LEU A 372 -9.30 33.79 -14.96
C LEU A 372 -8.45 32.51 -14.87
N VAL A 373 -8.87 31.54 -14.06
CA VAL A 373 -8.21 30.23 -13.94
C VAL A 373 -8.23 29.50 -15.27
N GLU A 374 -9.37 29.45 -15.98
CA GLU A 374 -9.47 28.78 -17.29
C GLU A 374 -8.53 29.42 -18.33
N THR A 375 -8.38 30.75 -18.28
CA THR A 375 -7.45 31.46 -19.17
C THR A 375 -5.99 31.10 -18.85
N VAL A 376 -5.63 31.10 -17.56
CA VAL A 376 -4.28 30.72 -17.08
C VAL A 376 -3.96 29.26 -17.43
N THR A 377 -4.87 28.32 -17.15
CA THR A 377 -4.65 26.90 -17.41
C THR A 377 -4.57 26.61 -18.90
N LEU A 378 -5.38 27.27 -19.74
CA LEU A 378 -5.29 27.14 -21.19
C LEU A 378 -3.91 27.56 -21.69
N VAL A 379 -3.38 28.70 -21.23
CA VAL A 379 -2.02 29.14 -21.59
C VAL A 379 -0.98 28.13 -21.13
N VAL A 380 -1.04 27.65 -19.88
CA VAL A 380 -0.11 26.65 -19.36
C VAL A 380 -0.17 25.34 -20.17
N PHE A 381 -1.36 24.85 -20.49
CA PHE A 381 -1.52 23.68 -21.34
C PHE A 381 -0.94 23.90 -22.74
N LEU A 382 -1.14 25.07 -23.35
CA LEU A 382 -0.54 25.38 -24.64
C LEU A 382 1.00 25.36 -24.59
N LEU A 383 1.60 25.87 -23.51
CA LEU A 383 3.06 25.81 -23.31
C LEU A 383 3.54 24.36 -23.23
N VAL A 384 2.88 23.54 -22.42
CA VAL A 384 3.25 22.12 -22.25
C VAL A 384 3.01 21.31 -23.52
N LEU A 385 1.88 21.51 -24.21
CA LEU A 385 1.52 20.79 -25.43
C LEU A 385 2.48 21.06 -26.59
N ARG A 386 3.23 22.18 -26.56
CA ARG A 386 4.25 22.48 -27.57
C ARG A 386 5.37 21.42 -27.62
N ARG A 387 5.58 20.68 -26.52
CA ARG A 387 6.61 19.63 -26.41
C ARG A 387 6.08 18.21 -26.56
N ILE A 388 4.77 18.02 -26.59
CA ILE A 388 4.13 16.71 -26.61
C ILE A 388 3.62 16.42 -28.03
N PRO A 389 3.66 15.17 -28.52
CA PRO A 389 3.10 14.82 -29.82
C PRO A 389 1.66 15.34 -29.99
N PRO A 390 1.29 15.86 -31.17
CA PRO A 390 0.00 16.51 -31.38
C PRO A 390 -1.21 15.56 -31.24
N TYR A 391 -0.97 14.25 -31.33
CA TYR A 391 -1.97 13.21 -31.22
C TYR A 391 -1.82 12.42 -29.90
N PHE A 392 -2.92 11.82 -29.44
CA PHE A 392 -2.87 10.83 -28.36
C PHE A 392 -2.30 9.52 -28.89
N SER A 393 -1.28 8.97 -28.21
CA SER A 393 -0.47 7.85 -28.70
C SER A 393 -1.07 6.46 -28.38
N ASP A 394 -2.06 6.38 -27.51
CA ASP A 394 -2.61 5.09 -27.06
C ASP A 394 -3.77 4.60 -27.92
N ARG A 395 -3.64 3.36 -28.41
CA ARG A 395 -4.70 2.62 -29.10
C ARG A 395 -5.14 1.44 -28.23
N PRO A 396 -6.07 1.62 -27.28
CA PRO A 396 -6.55 0.51 -26.46
C PRO A 396 -7.28 -0.52 -27.31
N LEU A 397 -7.25 -1.79 -26.89
CA LEU A 397 -8.09 -2.86 -27.44
C LEU A 397 -9.58 -2.44 -27.42
N ALA A 398 -10.35 -2.87 -28.42
CA ALA A 398 -11.75 -2.49 -28.58
C ALA A 398 -12.59 -2.81 -27.32
N ALA A 399 -12.39 -3.97 -26.71
CA ALA A 399 -13.07 -4.37 -25.47
C ALA A 399 -12.75 -3.43 -24.30
N SER A 400 -11.48 -3.04 -24.12
CA SER A 400 -11.07 -2.10 -23.07
C SER A 400 -11.69 -0.73 -23.28
N ARG A 401 -11.86 -0.29 -24.53
CA ARG A 401 -12.51 0.98 -24.85
C ARG A 401 -13.97 1.00 -24.41
N TRP A 402 -14.72 -0.06 -24.70
CA TRP A 402 -16.14 -0.17 -24.30
C TRP A 402 -16.29 -0.27 -22.79
N LEU A 403 -15.43 -1.02 -22.10
CA LEU A 403 -15.43 -1.08 -20.64
C LEU A 403 -15.18 0.30 -20.02
N ARG A 404 -14.16 1.04 -20.49
CA ARG A 404 -13.87 2.40 -20.01
C ARG A 404 -15.03 3.36 -20.26
N LEU A 405 -15.68 3.26 -21.41
CA LEU A 405 -16.88 4.04 -21.72
C LEU A 405 -18.03 3.70 -20.76
N GLY A 406 -18.28 2.40 -20.53
CA GLY A 406 -19.31 1.93 -19.60
C GLY A 406 -19.07 2.43 -18.17
N ILE A 407 -17.85 2.30 -17.66
CA ILE A 407 -17.46 2.82 -16.33
C ILE A 407 -17.65 4.34 -16.27
N GLY A 408 -17.21 5.08 -17.30
CA GLY A 408 -17.36 6.53 -17.36
C GLY A 408 -18.82 6.99 -17.36
N ILE A 409 -19.68 6.34 -18.14
CA ILE A 409 -21.13 6.62 -18.16
C ILE A 409 -21.76 6.29 -16.80
N ALA A 410 -21.47 5.11 -16.25
CA ALA A 410 -22.01 4.70 -14.96
C ALA A 410 -21.59 5.66 -13.83
N ALA A 411 -20.32 6.09 -13.81
CA ALA A 411 -19.83 7.09 -12.86
C ALA A 411 -20.52 8.44 -13.05
N GLY A 412 -20.67 8.92 -14.29
CA GLY A 412 -21.37 10.18 -14.58
C GLY A 412 -22.84 10.16 -14.15
N VAL A 413 -23.57 9.08 -14.43
CA VAL A 413 -24.96 8.88 -13.99
C VAL A 413 -25.05 8.82 -12.47
N THR A 414 -24.12 8.13 -11.81
CA THR A 414 -24.07 8.04 -10.34
C THR A 414 -23.87 9.41 -9.71
N VAL A 415 -22.90 10.20 -10.20
CA VAL A 415 -22.66 11.57 -9.71
C VAL A 415 -23.85 12.50 -9.98
N ALA A 416 -24.49 12.38 -11.14
CA ALA A 416 -25.71 13.13 -11.45
C ALA A 416 -26.86 12.76 -10.50
N GLY A 417 -27.03 11.47 -10.19
CA GLY A 417 -27.99 11.00 -9.17
C GLY A 417 -27.70 11.59 -7.79
N PHE A 418 -26.44 11.60 -7.36
CA PHE A 418 -26.03 12.25 -6.12
C PHE A 418 -26.36 13.73 -6.09
N ALA A 419 -26.13 14.46 -7.19
CA ALA A 419 -26.45 15.87 -7.28
C ALA A 419 -27.97 16.15 -7.14
N LEU A 420 -28.82 15.20 -7.55
CA LEU A 420 -30.28 15.31 -7.41
C LEU A 420 -30.77 14.96 -5.99
N VAL A 421 -30.14 13.97 -5.35
CA VAL A 421 -30.61 13.40 -4.08
C VAL A 421 -29.98 14.09 -2.86
N ALA A 422 -28.74 14.58 -2.96
CA ALA A 422 -28.07 15.22 -1.82
C ALA A 422 -28.81 16.46 -1.25
N PRO A 423 -29.44 17.33 -2.07
CA PRO A 423 -30.22 18.45 -1.54
C PRO A 423 -31.44 18.04 -0.72
N SER A 424 -32.12 16.94 -1.10
CA SER A 424 -33.31 16.44 -0.38
C SER A 424 -32.97 15.74 0.94
N ALA A 425 -31.70 15.40 1.16
CA ALA A 425 -31.22 14.80 2.40
C ALA A 425 -30.92 15.83 3.52
N ARG A 426 -31.05 17.14 3.26
CA ARG A 426 -30.79 18.18 4.26
C ARG A 426 -31.93 18.23 5.29
N ILE A 427 -31.58 18.04 6.57
CA ILE A 427 -32.54 18.05 7.70
C ILE A 427 -32.33 19.21 8.69
N HIS A 428 -31.17 19.87 8.64
CA HIS A 428 -30.84 21.01 9.50
C HIS A 428 -30.89 22.31 8.69
N GLU A 429 -31.12 23.42 9.39
CA GLU A 429 -31.01 24.76 8.81
C GLU A 429 -29.59 25.00 8.26
N ALA A 430 -29.52 25.68 7.12
CA ALA A 430 -28.24 25.93 6.46
C ALA A 430 -27.46 27.03 7.20
N VAL A 431 -26.19 26.77 7.48
CA VAL A 431 -25.27 27.76 8.10
C VAL A 431 -25.18 29.06 7.29
N SER A 432 -25.51 29.03 5.99
CA SER A 432 -25.54 30.22 5.13
C SER A 432 -26.61 31.26 5.49
N VAL A 433 -27.60 30.92 6.32
CA VAL A 433 -28.67 31.86 6.71
C VAL A 433 -28.08 33.06 7.46
N ASP A 434 -27.12 32.84 8.35
CA ASP A 434 -26.49 33.91 9.14
C ASP A 434 -25.40 34.69 8.38
N PHE A 435 -24.89 34.17 7.25
CA PHE A 435 -23.72 34.73 6.57
C PHE A 435 -23.89 36.18 6.11
N ALA A 436 -25.11 36.60 5.76
CA ALA A 436 -25.36 37.98 5.35
C ALA A 436 -25.18 38.98 6.51
N ARG A 437 -25.60 38.61 7.73
CA ARG A 437 -25.41 39.42 8.94
C ARG A 437 -23.96 39.36 9.39
N GLU A 438 -23.39 38.17 9.50
CA GLU A 438 -22.01 37.98 9.95
C GLU A 438 -20.99 38.65 9.02
N ALA A 439 -21.23 38.67 7.70
CA ALA A 439 -20.33 39.35 6.77
C ALA A 439 -20.19 40.86 7.10
N LEU A 440 -21.29 41.50 7.51
CA LEU A 440 -21.29 42.92 7.85
C LEU A 440 -20.83 43.18 9.29
N GLU A 441 -21.37 42.44 10.26
CA GLU A 441 -21.11 42.68 11.69
C GLU A 441 -19.74 42.16 12.15
N TYR A 442 -19.37 40.95 11.70
CA TYR A 442 -18.09 40.34 12.07
C TYR A 442 -16.96 40.73 11.11
N GLY A 443 -17.23 40.72 9.80
CA GLY A 443 -16.21 40.95 8.77
C GLY A 443 -16.09 42.41 8.28
N GLY A 444 -17.11 43.25 8.50
CA GLY A 444 -17.10 44.65 8.06
C GLY A 444 -17.33 44.86 6.55
N GLY A 445 -17.74 43.83 5.82
CA GLY A 445 -17.80 43.85 4.35
C GLY A 445 -19.16 43.49 3.77
N LYS A 446 -19.44 44.03 2.58
CA LYS A 446 -20.69 43.73 1.84
C LYS A 446 -20.57 42.50 0.94
N ASN A 447 -19.35 42.11 0.56
CA ASN A 447 -19.14 40.91 -0.23
C ASN A 447 -19.10 39.67 0.68
N ILE A 448 -20.23 38.97 0.78
CA ILE A 448 -20.38 37.77 1.61
C ILE A 448 -19.34 36.69 1.23
N VAL A 449 -19.03 36.53 -0.06
CA VAL A 449 -18.07 35.51 -0.52
C VAL A 449 -16.66 35.87 -0.08
N ASN A 450 -16.20 37.08 -0.37
CA ASN A 450 -14.85 37.51 0.00
C ASN A 450 -14.67 37.47 1.52
N VAL A 451 -15.61 38.05 2.27
CA VAL A 451 -15.58 38.05 3.74
C VAL A 451 -15.61 36.62 4.31
N ALA A 452 -16.38 35.72 3.71
CA ALA A 452 -16.36 34.31 4.14
C ALA A 452 -14.99 33.67 3.93
N LEU A 453 -14.28 33.99 2.85
CA LEU A 453 -12.95 33.45 2.54
C LEU A 453 -11.84 34.06 3.40
N VAL A 454 -11.86 35.37 3.65
CA VAL A 454 -10.74 36.07 4.32
C VAL A 454 -10.94 36.28 5.82
N ASP A 455 -12.18 36.17 6.33
CA ASP A 455 -12.51 36.42 7.74
C ASP A 455 -13.18 35.21 8.41
N ILE A 456 -14.37 34.81 7.96
CA ILE A 456 -15.16 33.76 8.65
C ILE A 456 -14.48 32.40 8.57
N ARG A 457 -13.96 32.05 7.38
CA ARG A 457 -13.28 30.79 7.07
C ARG A 457 -11.86 31.02 6.54
N ALA A 458 -11.18 32.05 7.08
CA ALA A 458 -9.81 32.44 6.73
C ALA A 458 -8.80 31.28 6.72
N TRP A 459 -9.01 30.28 7.58
CA TRP A 459 -8.19 29.07 7.63
C TRP A 459 -8.22 28.23 6.35
N ASP A 460 -9.34 28.18 5.64
CA ASP A 460 -9.45 27.47 4.36
C ASP A 460 -8.57 28.16 3.32
N THR A 461 -8.64 29.49 3.20
CA THR A 461 -7.80 30.26 2.28
C THR A 461 -6.33 30.18 2.64
N MET A 462 -5.97 30.17 3.94
CA MET A 462 -4.61 29.92 4.40
C MET A 462 -4.10 28.54 3.96
N GLY A 463 -4.95 27.52 4.04
CA GLY A 463 -4.67 26.17 3.54
C GLY A 463 -4.49 26.13 2.02
N GLU A 464 -5.38 26.78 1.27
CA GLU A 464 -5.31 26.86 -0.19
C GLU A 464 -4.01 27.52 -0.67
N ILE A 465 -3.62 28.68 -0.14
CA ILE A 465 -2.37 29.34 -0.54
C ILE A 465 -1.13 28.51 -0.16
N SER A 466 -1.21 27.74 0.93
CA SER A 466 -0.14 26.80 1.32
C SER A 466 -0.04 25.63 0.32
N VAL A 467 -1.17 25.10 -0.14
CA VAL A 467 -1.20 24.07 -1.20
C VAL A 467 -0.64 24.62 -2.51
N LEU A 468 -1.00 25.85 -2.89
CA LEU A 468 -0.45 26.51 -4.08
C LEU A 468 1.06 26.67 -3.99
N LEU A 469 1.59 27.04 -2.81
CA LEU A 469 3.03 27.13 -2.57
C LEU A 469 3.73 25.78 -2.71
N VAL A 470 3.16 24.72 -2.12
CA VAL A 470 3.72 23.36 -2.22
C VAL A 470 3.68 22.87 -3.67
N ALA A 471 2.59 23.13 -4.39
CA ALA A 471 2.47 22.80 -5.81
C ALA A 471 3.50 23.56 -6.66
N ALA A 472 3.66 24.87 -6.46
CA ALA A 472 4.67 25.69 -7.14
C ALA A 472 6.07 25.12 -6.92
N THR A 473 6.44 24.95 -5.65
CA THR A 473 7.76 24.47 -5.23
C THR A 473 8.03 23.05 -5.73
N GLY A 474 7.00 22.18 -5.74
CA GLY A 474 7.07 20.83 -6.28
C GLY A 474 7.30 20.81 -7.78
N VAL A 475 6.55 21.61 -8.54
CA VAL A 475 6.74 21.78 -10.00
C VAL A 475 8.14 22.32 -10.29
N ALA A 476 8.54 23.40 -9.61
CA ALA A 476 9.88 23.96 -9.74
C ALA A 476 10.96 22.91 -9.43
N SER A 477 10.82 22.13 -8.36
CA SER A 477 11.80 21.11 -7.98
C SER A 477 11.90 19.96 -8.98
N LEU A 478 10.79 19.53 -9.57
CA LEU A 478 10.76 18.49 -10.60
C LEU A 478 11.38 18.98 -11.92
N VAL A 479 11.13 20.23 -12.29
CA VAL A 479 11.67 20.83 -13.51
C VAL A 479 13.16 21.20 -13.34
N PHE A 480 13.56 21.67 -12.17
CA PHE A 480 14.91 22.18 -11.88
C PHE A 480 15.77 21.20 -11.06
N LEU A 481 15.79 19.92 -11.44
CA LEU A 481 16.62 18.87 -10.80
C LEU A 481 18.12 19.21 -10.71
N SER A 482 18.63 20.16 -11.51
CA SER A 482 20.06 20.52 -11.57
C SER A 482 20.42 21.95 -11.16
N ARG A 483 19.47 22.91 -11.08
CA ARG A 483 19.73 24.30 -10.60
C ARG A 483 18.48 24.91 -9.94
N ARG A 484 18.47 24.96 -8.60
CA ARG A 484 17.34 25.43 -7.75
C ARG A 484 16.93 26.91 -7.92
N SER A 485 17.56 27.67 -8.81
CA SER A 485 17.27 29.08 -9.05
C SER A 485 17.42 29.39 -10.55
N GLY A 486 16.32 29.72 -11.21
CA GLY A 486 16.35 30.29 -12.55
C GLY A 486 17.04 31.65 -12.51
N SER A 487 18.08 31.85 -13.33
CA SER A 487 18.69 33.17 -13.52
C SER A 487 17.65 34.16 -14.03
N LEU A 488 17.66 35.39 -13.50
CA LEU A 488 16.87 36.48 -14.04
C LEU A 488 17.45 36.84 -15.42
N PHE A 489 16.79 36.40 -16.50
CA PHE A 489 17.20 36.72 -17.86
C PHE A 489 16.79 38.16 -18.20
N ARG A 490 17.76 39.03 -18.51
CA ARG A 490 17.53 40.43 -18.89
C ARG A 490 17.74 40.64 -20.38
N ALA A 491 17.11 41.69 -20.92
CA ALA A 491 17.27 42.01 -22.34
C ALA A 491 18.74 42.27 -22.72
N ASP A 492 19.53 42.81 -21.79
CA ASP A 492 20.96 43.08 -21.99
C ASP A 492 21.78 41.77 -22.11
N ASP A 493 21.38 40.69 -21.44
CA ASP A 493 22.03 39.37 -21.53
C ASP A 493 21.85 38.74 -22.93
N ALA A 494 20.80 39.15 -23.66
CA ALA A 494 20.49 38.62 -24.98
C ALA A 494 21.42 39.14 -26.09
N ALA A 495 22.23 40.17 -25.84
CA ALA A 495 23.19 40.67 -26.83
C ALA A 495 24.38 39.70 -27.04
N GLU A 496 24.71 38.88 -26.04
CA GLU A 496 25.75 37.83 -26.14
C GLU A 496 25.21 36.47 -26.59
N SER A 497 23.92 36.18 -26.35
CA SER A 497 23.27 34.93 -26.74
C SER A 497 22.43 35.09 -28.01
N THR A 498 22.62 34.23 -29.01
CA THR A 498 21.76 34.14 -30.21
C THR A 498 20.27 34.31 -29.89
N SER A 499 19.55 35.14 -30.67
CA SER A 499 18.13 35.45 -30.48
C SER A 499 17.27 34.20 -30.26
N VAL A 500 16.28 34.30 -29.37
CA VAL A 500 15.36 33.22 -29.01
C VAL A 500 14.66 32.71 -30.26
N TRP A 501 14.80 31.41 -30.50
CA TRP A 501 14.26 30.67 -31.65
C TRP A 501 14.81 31.06 -33.04
N ALA A 502 16.03 31.63 -33.14
CA ALA A 502 16.67 31.78 -34.45
C ALA A 502 17.18 30.43 -34.99
N SER A 503 16.75 30.06 -36.20
CA SER A 503 17.41 29.01 -36.97
C SER A 503 18.70 29.58 -37.58
N GLN A 504 19.87 29.11 -37.13
CA GLN A 504 21.11 29.36 -37.87
C GLN A 504 21.06 28.56 -39.17
N VAL A 505 20.61 29.17 -40.27
CA VAL A 505 20.78 28.58 -41.60
C VAL A 505 22.24 28.78 -42.01
N PRO A 506 23.05 27.72 -42.21
CA PRO A 506 24.49 27.85 -42.53
C PRO A 506 24.75 28.53 -43.88
N ALA A 507 23.76 28.57 -44.78
CA ALA A 507 23.89 29.12 -46.12
C ALA A 507 24.23 30.63 -46.14
N ALA A 508 23.89 31.37 -45.08
CA ALA A 508 24.20 32.80 -45.00
C ALA A 508 25.71 33.06 -44.79
N GLY A 509 26.44 32.16 -44.12
CA GLY A 509 27.88 32.29 -43.88
C GLY A 509 28.69 32.14 -45.17
N ILE A 510 28.33 31.17 -46.01
CA ILE A 510 28.99 30.91 -47.30
C ILE A 510 28.72 32.06 -48.29
N ALA A 511 27.48 32.56 -48.35
CA ALA A 511 27.14 33.71 -49.19
C ALA A 511 27.82 35.01 -48.73
N LYS A 512 28.10 35.17 -47.43
CA LYS A 512 28.81 36.34 -46.88
C LYS A 512 30.30 36.30 -47.23
N LEU A 513 30.92 35.11 -47.17
CA LEU A 513 32.31 34.90 -47.62
C LEU A 513 32.46 35.08 -49.14
N GLN A 514 31.51 34.57 -49.94
CA GLN A 514 31.51 34.74 -51.40
C GLN A 514 31.28 36.21 -51.84
N ARG A 515 30.45 36.98 -51.12
CA ARG A 515 30.23 38.41 -51.41
C ARG A 515 31.36 39.31 -50.94
N ALA A 516 32.02 38.97 -49.83
CA ALA A 516 33.22 39.66 -49.38
C ALA A 516 34.37 39.49 -50.39
N ALA A 517 34.47 38.31 -51.02
CA ALA A 517 35.40 38.07 -52.13
C ALA A 517 35.05 38.84 -53.43
N ALA A 518 33.80 39.28 -53.58
CA ALA A 518 33.30 39.99 -54.77
C ALA A 518 33.32 41.52 -54.66
N GLY A 519 33.87 42.11 -53.59
CA GLY A 519 34.05 43.57 -53.45
C GLY A 519 32.74 44.38 -53.40
N VAL A 520 31.59 43.74 -53.19
CA VAL A 520 30.30 44.42 -53.07
C VAL A 520 30.18 45.01 -51.67
N PRO A 521 29.93 46.34 -51.50
CA PRO A 521 29.74 46.94 -50.19
C PRO A 521 28.59 46.23 -49.46
N PRO A 522 28.70 46.00 -48.13
CA PRO A 522 27.65 45.32 -47.39
C PRO A 522 26.37 46.15 -47.48
N THR A 523 25.40 45.68 -48.25
CA THR A 523 24.03 46.14 -48.09
C THR A 523 23.60 45.73 -46.68
N PRO A 524 22.93 46.60 -45.91
CA PRO A 524 22.49 46.25 -44.57
C PRO A 524 21.67 44.97 -44.69
N SER A 525 22.08 43.95 -43.95
CA SER A 525 21.46 42.64 -43.99
C SER A 525 19.97 42.79 -43.72
N SER A 526 19.15 41.87 -44.23
CA SER A 526 17.74 41.83 -43.86
C SER A 526 17.57 41.91 -42.33
N SER A 527 18.46 41.28 -41.55
CA SER A 527 18.48 41.39 -40.08
C SER A 527 18.71 42.81 -39.55
N GLU A 528 19.61 43.62 -40.12
CA GLU A 528 19.80 45.03 -39.73
C GLU A 528 18.61 45.92 -40.15
N ARG A 529 17.96 45.60 -41.27
CA ARG A 529 16.74 46.28 -41.70
C ARG A 529 15.56 45.96 -40.80
N TYR A 530 15.44 44.73 -40.30
CA TYR A 530 14.42 44.31 -39.35
C TYR A 530 14.70 44.76 -37.92
N ALA A 531 15.97 44.87 -37.50
CA ALA A 531 16.35 45.45 -36.20
C ALA A 531 15.94 46.94 -36.07
N ARG A 532 15.80 47.65 -37.19
CA ARG A 532 15.28 49.03 -37.24
C ARG A 532 13.75 49.13 -37.18
N MET A 533 13.00 48.01 -37.18
CA MET A 533 11.57 48.07 -36.90
C MET A 533 11.34 48.42 -35.43
N ARG A 534 10.66 49.53 -35.17
CA ARG A 534 10.31 50.01 -33.83
C ARG A 534 9.84 48.84 -32.97
N VAL A 535 10.57 48.58 -31.89
CA VAL A 535 10.21 47.56 -30.91
C VAL A 535 9.18 48.15 -29.97
N TRP A 536 8.04 47.48 -29.80
CA TRP A 536 6.95 48.00 -28.98
C TRP A 536 7.04 47.55 -27.52
N ILE A 537 7.78 46.45 -27.28
CA ILE A 537 8.07 45.87 -25.96
C ILE A 537 9.60 45.78 -25.75
N ARG A 538 10.10 45.74 -24.51
CA ARG A 538 11.52 46.01 -24.19
C ARG A 538 12.47 44.97 -24.80
N ALA A 539 12.08 43.71 -24.79
CA ALA A 539 12.88 42.60 -25.33
C ALA A 539 12.33 42.05 -26.67
N GLY A 540 11.45 42.76 -27.38
CA GLY A 540 10.88 42.26 -28.64
C GLY A 540 11.91 42.03 -29.76
N ALA A 541 13.08 42.67 -29.68
CA ALA A 541 14.21 42.42 -30.57
C ALA A 541 14.93 41.09 -30.29
N THR A 542 14.68 40.45 -29.14
CA THR A 542 15.33 39.18 -28.77
C THR A 542 14.69 37.97 -29.46
N LEU A 543 13.51 38.14 -30.09
CA LEU A 543 12.81 37.08 -30.85
C LEU A 543 13.25 37.03 -32.32
N ALA A 544 13.27 35.82 -32.88
CA ALA A 544 13.51 35.62 -34.31
C ALA A 544 12.48 36.38 -35.18
N PRO A 545 12.91 37.12 -36.23
CA PRO A 545 12.03 37.99 -37.03
C PRO A 545 10.81 37.29 -37.64
N GLY A 546 10.93 36.02 -38.04
CA GLY A 546 9.85 35.23 -38.65
C GLY A 546 8.76 34.76 -37.67
N ARG A 547 8.96 34.93 -36.36
CA ARG A 547 7.99 34.55 -35.32
C ARG A 547 7.45 35.75 -34.53
N ARG A 548 7.86 36.96 -34.92
CA ARG A 548 7.47 38.22 -34.29
C ARG A 548 6.11 38.69 -34.83
N SER A 549 5.18 39.02 -33.93
CA SER A 549 3.86 39.58 -34.30
C SER A 549 3.72 40.99 -33.75
N VAL A 550 3.84 42.00 -34.63
CA VAL A 550 3.73 43.43 -34.26
C VAL A 550 2.37 43.75 -33.65
N ILE A 551 1.30 43.17 -34.20
CA ILE A 551 -0.07 43.35 -33.66
C ILE A 551 -0.13 42.87 -32.21
N PHE A 552 0.45 41.70 -31.94
CA PHE A 552 0.43 41.13 -30.60
C PHE A 552 1.27 41.94 -29.60
N GLU A 553 2.42 42.48 -30.01
CA GLU A 553 3.22 43.38 -29.17
C GLU A 553 2.49 44.68 -28.81
N VAL A 554 1.83 45.31 -29.80
CA VAL A 554 1.08 46.56 -29.58
C VAL A 554 -0.09 46.33 -28.63
N VAL A 555 -0.87 45.27 -28.86
CA VAL A 555 -2.00 44.89 -27.99
C VAL A 555 -1.51 44.58 -26.59
N THR A 556 -0.41 43.83 -26.45
CA THR A 556 0.19 43.50 -25.16
C THR A 556 0.59 44.75 -24.37
N ARG A 557 1.25 45.72 -25.02
CA ARG A 557 1.65 46.97 -24.38
C ARG A 557 0.46 47.77 -23.86
N LEU A 558 -0.61 47.85 -24.65
CA LEU A 558 -1.83 48.58 -24.31
C LEU A 558 -2.57 47.90 -23.15
N LEU A 559 -2.78 46.59 -23.24
CA LEU A 559 -3.54 45.82 -22.26
C LEU A 559 -2.80 45.67 -20.93
N PHE A 560 -1.47 45.55 -20.93
CA PHE A 560 -0.71 45.26 -19.72
C PHE A 560 -1.01 46.26 -18.59
N HIS A 561 -0.87 47.56 -18.85
CA HIS A 561 -1.09 48.59 -17.83
C HIS A 561 -2.55 48.65 -17.38
N LEU A 562 -3.50 48.46 -18.30
CA LEU A 562 -4.93 48.40 -17.99
C LEU A 562 -5.24 47.21 -17.07
N MET A 563 -4.65 46.04 -17.35
CA MET A 563 -4.81 44.85 -16.53
C MET A 563 -4.20 45.01 -15.13
N ILE A 564 -3.04 45.66 -15.01
CA ILE A 564 -2.44 45.97 -13.70
C ILE A 564 -3.35 46.90 -12.89
N LEU A 565 -3.87 47.97 -13.51
CA LEU A 565 -4.81 48.88 -12.85
C LEU A 565 -6.09 48.16 -12.43
N PHE A 566 -6.63 47.29 -13.30
CA PHE A 566 -7.82 46.50 -12.99
C PHE A 566 -7.57 45.49 -11.88
N ALA A 567 -6.40 44.85 -11.84
CA ALA A 567 -6.02 43.97 -10.74
C ALA A 567 -5.95 44.71 -9.40
N ILE A 568 -5.34 45.89 -9.37
CA ILE A 568 -5.32 46.74 -8.17
C ILE A 568 -6.75 47.11 -7.76
N TYR A 569 -7.60 47.49 -8.71
CA TYR A 569 -9.02 47.75 -8.42
C TYR A 569 -9.71 46.53 -7.80
N LEU A 570 -9.54 45.33 -8.36
CA LEU A 570 -10.14 44.10 -7.82
C LEU A 570 -9.64 43.77 -6.40
N LEU A 571 -8.36 44.05 -6.11
CA LEU A 571 -7.76 43.84 -4.79
C LEU A 571 -8.43 44.74 -3.74
N PHE A 572 -8.59 46.04 -4.03
CA PHE A 572 -9.21 46.98 -3.09
C PHE A 572 -10.73 46.86 -3.02
N SER A 573 -11.37 46.53 -4.14
CA SER A 573 -12.84 46.43 -4.22
C SER A 573 -13.39 45.14 -3.63
N GLY A 574 -12.56 44.10 -3.45
CA GLY A 574 -12.99 42.73 -3.11
C GLY A 574 -13.84 42.61 -1.85
N HIS A 575 -13.63 43.50 -0.87
CA HIS A 575 -14.38 43.48 0.39
C HIS A 575 -15.86 43.89 0.22
N ASN A 576 -16.19 44.63 -0.85
CA ASN A 576 -17.54 45.18 -1.07
C ASN A 576 -18.16 44.81 -2.41
N ALA A 577 -17.36 44.41 -3.39
CA ALA A 577 -17.81 44.00 -4.72
C ALA A 577 -17.02 42.77 -5.18
N PRO A 578 -17.44 42.11 -6.28
CA PRO A 578 -16.76 40.91 -6.74
C PRO A 578 -15.28 41.15 -7.04
N GLY A 579 -14.39 40.30 -6.52
CA GLY A 579 -12.95 40.52 -6.57
C GLY A 579 -12.19 39.83 -5.44
N GLY A 580 -11.12 40.48 -4.95
CA GLY A 580 -10.26 39.97 -3.88
C GLY A 580 -8.83 39.67 -4.35
N GLY A 581 -7.97 39.26 -3.39
CA GLY A 581 -6.55 39.06 -3.64
C GLY A 581 -6.24 37.99 -4.69
N PHE A 582 -7.01 36.90 -4.70
CA PHE A 582 -6.81 35.79 -5.64
C PHE A 582 -7.11 36.18 -7.09
N ALA A 583 -8.28 36.78 -7.35
CA ALA A 583 -8.68 37.23 -8.69
C ALA A 583 -7.73 38.30 -9.23
N ALA A 584 -7.37 39.28 -8.39
CA ALA A 584 -6.38 40.29 -8.74
C ALA A 584 -5.02 39.66 -9.12
N GLY A 585 -4.56 38.67 -8.35
CA GLY A 585 -3.29 37.99 -8.61
C GLY A 585 -3.29 37.24 -9.94
N LEU A 586 -4.41 36.58 -10.28
CA LEU A 586 -4.56 35.90 -11.58
C LEU A 586 -4.59 36.89 -12.74
N VAL A 587 -5.23 38.06 -12.61
CA VAL A 587 -5.21 39.10 -13.66
C VAL A 587 -3.79 39.56 -13.93
N VAL A 588 -2.99 39.82 -12.89
CA VAL A 588 -1.56 40.14 -13.05
C VAL A 588 -0.81 38.96 -13.68
N GLY A 589 -1.11 37.74 -13.26
CA GLY A 589 -0.58 36.51 -13.86
C GLY A 589 -0.82 36.44 -15.37
N ILE A 590 -2.06 36.66 -15.83
CA ILE A 590 -2.41 36.70 -17.25
C ILE A 590 -1.67 37.85 -17.95
N ALA A 591 -1.55 39.03 -17.33
CA ALA A 591 -0.80 40.14 -17.90
C ALA A 591 0.68 39.77 -18.14
N LEU A 592 1.29 39.04 -17.21
CA LEU A 592 2.65 38.50 -17.35
C LEU A 592 2.73 37.39 -18.40
N MET A 593 1.73 36.52 -18.49
CA MET A 593 1.64 35.48 -19.53
C MET A 593 1.59 36.08 -20.93
N VAL A 594 0.77 37.12 -21.14
CA VAL A 594 0.65 37.81 -22.43
C VAL A 594 1.99 38.45 -22.81
N ARG A 595 2.70 39.08 -21.86
CA ARG A 595 4.07 39.60 -22.10
C ARG A 595 5.07 38.50 -22.45
N TYR A 596 5.03 37.38 -21.74
CA TYR A 596 5.87 36.23 -22.05
C TYR A 596 5.60 35.69 -23.46
N LEU A 597 4.35 35.53 -23.85
CA LEU A 597 4.01 35.07 -25.21
C LEU A 597 4.46 36.07 -26.29
N ALA A 598 4.47 37.37 -25.98
CA ALA A 598 4.80 38.42 -26.94
C ALA A 598 6.32 38.62 -27.13
N GLY A 599 7.12 38.41 -26.09
CA GLY A 599 8.55 38.74 -26.08
C GLY A 599 9.49 37.66 -25.52
N GLY A 600 8.98 36.47 -25.20
CA GLY A 600 9.76 35.35 -24.68
C GLY A 600 10.31 35.55 -23.26
N ARG A 601 11.28 34.71 -22.88
CA ARG A 601 11.86 34.67 -21.52
C ARG A 601 12.47 36.00 -21.05
N TYR A 602 13.08 36.78 -21.95
CA TYR A 602 13.73 38.05 -21.61
C TYR A 602 12.70 39.16 -21.34
N GLU A 603 11.61 39.21 -22.10
CA GLU A 603 10.53 40.19 -21.85
C GLU A 603 9.85 39.91 -20.50
N LEU A 604 9.67 38.64 -20.13
CA LEU A 604 9.15 38.27 -18.82
C LEU A 604 10.07 38.71 -17.68
N GLY A 605 11.40 38.61 -17.87
CA GLY A 605 12.39 39.10 -16.91
C GLY A 605 12.33 40.61 -16.71
N GLU A 606 12.15 41.36 -17.80
CA GLU A 606 11.96 42.82 -17.76
C GLU A 606 10.61 43.25 -17.18
N ALA A 607 9.56 42.46 -17.41
CA ALA A 607 8.22 42.73 -16.91
C ALA A 607 8.10 42.55 -15.39
N ALA A 608 8.78 41.55 -14.84
CA ALA A 608 8.74 41.19 -13.43
C ALA A 608 10.16 40.90 -12.91
N PRO A 609 10.96 41.93 -12.56
CA PRO A 609 12.35 41.79 -12.14
C PRO A 609 12.50 41.28 -10.69
N VAL A 610 11.67 40.33 -10.28
CA VAL A 610 11.61 39.74 -8.94
C VAL A 610 11.68 38.22 -9.02
N HIS A 611 12.22 37.56 -8.00
CA HIS A 611 12.24 36.11 -7.91
C HIS A 611 10.86 35.57 -7.48
N PRO A 612 10.33 34.49 -8.09
CA PRO A 612 9.01 33.96 -7.73
C PRO A 612 8.96 33.48 -6.28
N GLY A 613 10.04 32.86 -5.80
CA GLY A 613 10.18 32.43 -4.40
C GLY A 613 10.11 33.58 -3.39
N LEU A 614 10.57 34.78 -3.75
CA LEU A 614 10.46 35.96 -2.89
C LEU A 614 9.01 36.43 -2.79
N LEU A 615 8.28 36.46 -3.91
CA LEU A 615 6.84 36.82 -3.92
C LEU A 615 6.02 35.80 -3.12
N LEU A 616 6.26 34.51 -3.35
CA LEU A 616 5.63 33.40 -2.64
C LEU A 616 5.90 33.47 -1.12
N GLY A 617 7.17 33.62 -0.73
CA GLY A 617 7.56 33.71 0.68
C GLY A 617 7.04 34.97 1.37
N THR A 618 7.10 36.11 0.70
CA THR A 618 6.58 37.39 1.24
C THR A 618 5.07 37.35 1.38
N GLY A 619 4.36 36.82 0.38
CA GLY A 619 2.91 36.69 0.43
C GLY A 619 2.46 35.80 1.59
N LEU A 620 3.10 34.63 1.74
CA LEU A 620 2.82 33.73 2.87
C LEU A 620 3.17 34.38 4.22
N PHE A 621 4.30 35.08 4.30
CA PHE A 621 4.71 35.80 5.50
C PHE A 621 3.69 36.87 5.90
N LEU A 622 3.16 37.63 4.93
CA LEU A 622 2.11 38.63 5.18
C LEU A 622 0.81 37.97 5.65
N SER A 623 0.32 36.94 4.95
CA SER A 623 -0.93 36.25 5.32
C SER A 623 -0.83 35.59 6.71
N ALA A 624 0.26 34.87 6.99
CA ALA A 624 0.49 34.27 8.31
C ALA A 624 0.74 35.35 9.39
N GLY A 625 1.45 36.42 9.05
CA GLY A 625 1.72 37.55 9.92
C GLY A 625 0.44 38.24 10.39
N VAL A 626 -0.54 38.45 9.50
CA VAL A 626 -1.87 38.97 9.88
C VAL A 626 -2.55 38.05 10.89
N GLY A 627 -2.48 36.74 10.70
CA GLY A 627 -3.03 35.76 11.66
C GLY A 627 -2.38 35.83 13.04
N VAL A 628 -1.05 35.93 13.09
CA VAL A 628 -0.28 36.05 14.34
C VAL A 628 -0.54 37.39 15.04
N VAL A 629 -0.53 38.50 14.31
CA VAL A 629 -0.81 39.82 14.86
C VAL A 629 -2.24 39.89 15.40
N SER A 630 -3.22 39.36 14.65
CA SER A 630 -4.60 39.27 15.12
C SER A 630 -4.74 38.42 16.39
N LEU A 631 -4.02 37.30 16.48
CA LEU A 631 -3.99 36.46 17.68
C LEU A 631 -3.46 37.23 18.89
N LEU A 632 -2.37 37.99 18.73
CA LEU A 632 -1.78 38.79 19.80
C LEU A 632 -2.70 39.94 20.26
N LEU A 633 -3.45 40.56 19.34
CA LEU A 633 -4.30 41.70 19.65
C LEU A 633 -5.72 41.32 20.12
N THR A 634 -6.30 40.25 19.57
CA THR A 634 -7.71 39.88 19.79
C THR A 634 -7.91 38.56 20.54
N GLY A 635 -6.84 37.81 20.79
CA GLY A 635 -6.89 36.46 21.36
C GLY A 635 -7.40 35.38 20.40
N ASN A 636 -7.81 35.74 19.17
CA ASN A 636 -8.27 34.80 18.15
C ASN A 636 -7.44 34.99 16.87
N PRO A 637 -6.91 33.91 16.26
CA PRO A 637 -6.15 34.03 15.04
C PRO A 637 -7.08 34.39 13.86
N LEU A 638 -6.56 35.19 12.92
CA LEU A 638 -7.25 35.55 11.66
C LEU A 638 -8.60 36.27 11.85
N ARG A 639 -8.85 36.88 13.01
CA ARG A 639 -9.98 37.79 13.19
C ARG A 639 -9.62 39.16 12.62
N SER A 640 -10.47 39.71 11.75
CA SER A 640 -10.22 41.07 11.24
C SER A 640 -10.41 42.14 12.31
N LEU A 641 -9.54 43.14 12.23
CA LEU A 641 -9.66 44.40 12.96
C LEU A 641 -10.18 45.45 11.98
N LEU A 642 -11.23 46.14 12.41
CA LEU A 642 -11.81 47.28 11.71
C LEU A 642 -11.12 48.56 12.21
N ILE A 643 -10.53 49.33 11.30
CA ILE A 643 -9.83 50.58 11.59
C ILE A 643 -10.50 51.69 10.79
N ASP A 644 -11.21 52.58 11.48
CA ASP A 644 -11.88 53.72 10.88
C ASP A 644 -10.97 54.95 10.97
N LEU A 645 -10.58 55.51 9.81
CA LEU A 645 -9.67 56.64 9.71
C LEU A 645 -10.33 57.81 8.99
N HIS A 646 -10.42 58.95 9.66
CA HIS A 646 -10.87 60.19 9.02
C HIS A 646 -9.70 60.87 8.29
N LEU A 647 -9.70 60.85 6.96
CA LEU A 647 -8.69 61.50 6.13
C LEU A 647 -9.18 62.87 5.60
N PRO A 648 -8.40 63.97 5.73
CA PRO A 648 -8.85 65.33 5.44
C PRO A 648 -9.40 65.59 4.02
N VAL A 649 -9.00 64.76 3.05
CA VAL A 649 -9.38 64.90 1.63
C VAL A 649 -10.29 63.77 1.16
N LEU A 650 -10.23 62.60 1.81
CA LEU A 650 -10.88 61.36 1.36
C LEU A 650 -12.10 60.97 2.20
N GLY A 651 -12.35 61.67 3.32
CA GLY A 651 -13.44 61.37 4.23
C GLY A 651 -13.14 60.20 5.17
N GLU A 652 -14.18 59.56 5.69
CA GLU A 652 -14.08 58.33 6.51
C GLU A 652 -13.63 57.16 5.64
N VAL A 653 -12.47 56.59 5.96
CA VAL A 653 -11.91 55.41 5.30
C VAL A 653 -11.94 54.24 6.27
N HIS A 654 -12.74 53.23 5.92
CA HIS A 654 -12.84 51.96 6.64
C HIS A 654 -11.76 51.01 6.12
N ILE A 655 -10.73 50.76 6.91
CA ILE A 655 -9.65 49.82 6.58
C ILE A 655 -9.82 48.55 7.41
N VAL A 656 -9.91 47.42 6.73
CA VAL A 656 -9.99 46.10 7.36
C VAL A 656 -8.65 45.38 7.19
N THR A 657 -8.16 44.75 8.26
CA THR A 657 -6.89 44.01 8.20
C THR A 657 -6.90 42.84 7.20
N SER A 658 -8.08 42.35 6.82
CA SER A 658 -8.25 41.37 5.74
C SER A 658 -7.68 41.83 4.40
N LEU A 659 -7.58 43.15 4.15
CA LEU A 659 -6.89 43.66 2.95
C LEU A 659 -5.41 43.27 2.92
N ILE A 660 -4.72 43.27 4.06
CA ILE A 660 -3.31 42.84 4.14
C ILE A 660 -3.20 41.34 3.89
N PHE A 661 -4.17 40.57 4.38
CA PHE A 661 -4.25 39.14 4.09
C PHE A 661 -4.47 38.90 2.59
N ASP A 662 -5.38 39.64 1.95
CA ASP A 662 -5.63 39.62 0.50
C ASP A 662 -4.39 40.04 -0.31
N VAL A 663 -3.62 41.01 0.15
CA VAL A 663 -2.31 41.37 -0.45
C VAL A 663 -1.34 40.19 -0.37
N GLY A 664 -1.32 39.47 0.76
CA GLY A 664 -0.53 38.25 0.89
C GLY A 664 -0.92 37.18 -0.14
N VAL A 665 -2.23 36.89 -0.27
CA VAL A 665 -2.78 35.96 -1.27
C VAL A 665 -2.43 36.41 -2.69
N PHE A 666 -2.61 37.70 -3.00
CA PHE A 666 -2.28 38.32 -4.28
C PHE A 666 -0.82 38.07 -4.69
N LEU A 667 0.13 38.28 -3.76
CA LEU A 667 1.55 38.03 -4.01
C LEU A 667 1.86 36.56 -4.23
N VAL A 668 1.22 35.65 -3.47
CA VAL A 668 1.38 34.20 -3.66
C VAL A 668 0.92 33.78 -5.06
N VAL A 669 -0.24 34.24 -5.51
CA VAL A 669 -0.79 33.89 -6.83
C VAL A 669 0.09 34.43 -7.97
N ILE A 670 0.59 35.67 -7.86
CA ILE A 670 1.54 36.22 -8.84
C ILE A 670 2.82 35.41 -8.85
N GLY A 671 3.36 35.09 -7.67
CA GLY A 671 4.55 34.27 -7.51
C GLY A 671 4.40 32.91 -8.18
N LEU A 672 3.27 32.24 -7.98
CA LEU A 672 2.94 30.94 -8.61
C LEU A 672 2.93 31.05 -10.14
N VAL A 673 2.19 32.02 -10.71
CA VAL A 673 2.10 32.16 -12.17
C VAL A 673 3.48 32.48 -12.77
N LEU A 674 4.24 33.36 -12.13
CA LEU A 674 5.58 33.70 -12.56
C LEU A 674 6.52 32.48 -12.50
N ASP A 675 6.40 31.66 -11.47
CA ASP A 675 7.18 30.43 -11.31
C ASP A 675 6.85 29.39 -12.40
N ILE A 676 5.56 29.19 -12.69
CA ILE A 676 5.11 28.32 -13.78
C ILE A 676 5.66 28.81 -15.13
N LEU A 677 5.59 30.11 -15.42
CA LEU A 677 6.08 30.66 -16.68
C LEU A 677 7.59 30.54 -16.84
N ARG A 678 8.34 30.73 -15.76
CA ARG A 678 9.81 30.60 -15.78
C ARG A 678 10.25 29.14 -15.83
N SER A 679 9.62 28.26 -15.07
CA SER A 679 9.95 26.84 -15.05
C SER A 679 9.59 26.16 -16.37
N LEU A 680 8.35 26.30 -16.85
CA LEU A 680 7.91 25.64 -18.07
C LEU A 680 8.32 26.41 -19.32
N GLY A 681 8.06 27.72 -19.36
CA GLY A 681 8.28 28.53 -20.55
C GLY A 681 9.75 28.71 -20.89
N ALA A 682 10.54 29.27 -19.97
CA ALA A 682 11.95 29.58 -20.24
C ALA A 682 12.82 28.33 -20.46
N GLU A 683 12.47 27.19 -19.83
CA GLU A 683 13.15 25.92 -20.07
C GLU A 683 12.81 25.35 -21.46
N ILE A 684 11.55 25.42 -21.89
CA ILE A 684 11.15 25.07 -23.25
C ILE A 684 11.92 25.91 -24.27
N ASP A 685 12.10 27.21 -24.02
CA ASP A 685 12.87 28.07 -24.91
C ASP A 685 14.34 27.65 -24.99
N ARG A 686 14.97 27.34 -23.85
CA ARG A 686 16.37 26.90 -23.80
C ARG A 686 16.60 25.57 -24.52
N GLN A 687 15.75 24.57 -24.28
CA GLN A 687 15.84 23.29 -24.95
C GLN A 687 15.62 23.43 -26.46
N GLY A 688 14.77 24.36 -26.90
CA GLY A 688 14.51 24.60 -28.32
C GLY A 688 15.69 25.25 -29.03
N GLU A 689 16.47 26.05 -28.30
CA GLU A 689 17.76 26.56 -28.78
C GLU A 689 18.78 25.42 -28.89
N MET A 690 18.91 24.56 -27.87
CA MET A 690 19.82 23.41 -27.87
C MET A 690 19.56 22.41 -29.00
N GLU A 691 18.29 22.04 -29.25
CA GLU A 691 17.93 21.14 -30.37
C GLU A 691 18.23 21.78 -31.74
N GLY A 692 18.16 23.11 -31.85
CA GLY A 692 18.57 23.84 -33.04
C GLY A 692 20.08 23.79 -33.31
N HIS A 693 20.90 23.49 -32.30
CA HIS A 693 22.36 23.31 -32.43
C HIS A 693 22.77 21.90 -32.86
N ASP A 694 21.96 20.87 -32.60
CA ASP A 694 22.31 19.45 -32.86
C ASP A 694 21.99 18.94 -34.28
N VAL A 695 21.33 19.75 -35.12
CA VAL A 695 21.18 19.41 -36.55
C VAL A 695 22.48 19.75 -37.30
N GLY A 696 23.49 18.91 -37.10
CA GLY A 696 24.76 18.98 -37.82
C GLY A 696 24.61 18.74 -39.34
N PRO A 697 25.59 19.14 -40.16
CA PRO A 697 25.44 19.34 -41.62
C PRO A 697 25.14 18.09 -42.47
N GLY A 698 25.05 16.89 -41.89
CA GLY A 698 25.00 15.62 -42.64
C GLY A 698 23.61 15.10 -43.01
N ALA A 699 22.55 15.48 -42.29
CA ALA A 699 21.24 14.84 -42.45
C ALA A 699 20.33 15.49 -43.51
N ALA A 700 20.44 16.82 -43.72
CA ALA A 700 19.58 17.54 -44.66
C ALA A 700 19.98 17.36 -46.14
N ALA A 701 21.20 16.86 -46.43
CA ALA A 701 21.68 16.64 -47.79
C ALA A 701 21.18 15.33 -48.42
N LEU A 702 20.66 14.38 -47.62
CA LEU A 702 20.21 13.07 -48.13
C LEU A 702 18.72 13.00 -48.45
N GLU A 703 17.87 13.87 -47.86
CA GLU A 703 16.43 13.88 -48.16
C GLU A 703 16.05 14.71 -49.41
N GLY A 704 16.94 15.60 -49.88
CA GLY A 704 16.71 16.41 -51.08
C GLY A 704 17.01 15.71 -52.41
N SER A 705 17.62 14.52 -52.40
CA SER A 705 17.91 13.72 -53.60
C SER A 705 16.96 12.54 -53.79
N ALA A 706 15.95 12.39 -52.91
CA ALA A 706 14.99 11.30 -52.98
C ALA A 706 13.58 11.78 -52.61
N ARG A 707 13.09 12.86 -53.25
CA ARG A 707 11.66 13.12 -53.47
C ARG A 707 11.44 13.90 -54.75
#